data_AF-A0A1W9RHF9-F1
#
_entry.id   AF-A0A1W9RHF9-F1
#
_cell.length_a   1.000
_cell.length_b   1.000
_cell.length_c   1.000
_cell.angle_alpha   90.00
_cell.angle_beta   90.00
_cell.angle_gamma   90.00
#
_symmetry.space_group_name_H-M   'P 1'
#
loop_
_entity.id
_entity.type
_entity.pdbx_description
1 polymer ?
#
loop_
_entity_poly.entity_id
_entity_poly.type
_entity_poly.pdbx_seq_one_letter_code
_entity_poly.pdbx_strand_id
1 'polypeptide(L)'
;MKRLIIAVFLLLFLVNSFLVFAGEECTIGVAVGKATSDGRPILWKNRDISPKYFNNDIRYVKGEKYHFLALMTVGYSNLAWAGTNEKGFCIINSASRDLSGTRKKGPGNGEFMKMALGLCANVDDFEKLLQETNLPGRRTNCNYGVIDANGGAAIFETRNYSYTKFDANNPKIASQGFLVRANFAHTSNGNGGIYRYRRAKILWEDAVENNSLNYRAVISQFARDLADTNGVPFTLPVKNATDPRHPYAIETYNTINRSSTAAAVVFCGVKKGEDPGLTTMWSTLGEPIFSIAVPAWVSAEAAPITLTGEKGSPLREQAMKLLKGFYYSSYENGKERYYLTTFGLPNLLTQIHKAEDDIFQKTEKFLAEVRKSRAVDRNQLKKFQDRMSQQAFSELKKIASRNVEERTIKVGVFCGEGASPVCVKETMEALKIDRGIVPFTVSAKDIVLGAMDNLDVIVFPGGSGSKQACNLGARGREIVRNAVLQQGKGCVGICAGGYLLSSTPIYPWSLKLISANVFDREHYNRGRGLMEISFTDLGKTIFPEFNGQSSAFLQYYDGPVLVPSQENDLPAYSELAIFVSDIHLNGGSSSGVTPGKTVLLANEAGKGRVFVSAGHPEATPGMRWMVPRMVRWVAGRKIIPYPEQVVRTKRDTTEILFTAERVKLEKQLFWKLVDNDPAGKIAALKKLIALRSRPALRWAIGLLRDTDKNVRFAAAKVLAGSEYTPAIDDLKVAVQLEKDKEARNRLTEYLKKLEKIVQ
;
A
#
# COMPACT_ATOMS: atom_id res chain seq x y z
N MET A 1 -18.82 15.32 -60.78
CA MET A 1 -17.56 14.92 -60.11
C MET A 1 -16.81 16.08 -59.43
N LYS A 2 -16.67 17.27 -60.02
CA LYS A 2 -15.90 18.39 -59.40
C LYS A 2 -16.52 19.02 -58.13
N ARG A 3 -17.84 18.91 -57.90
CA ARG A 3 -18.50 19.40 -56.67
C ARG A 3 -18.47 18.42 -55.49
N LEU A 4 -18.23 17.13 -55.75
CA LEU A 4 -18.15 16.09 -54.69
C LEU A 4 -16.75 15.99 -54.08
N ILE A 5 -15.71 16.33 -54.85
CA ILE A 5 -14.31 16.33 -54.37
C ILE A 5 -14.03 17.53 -53.45
N ILE A 6 -14.68 18.67 -53.67
CA ILE A 6 -14.53 19.87 -52.81
C ILE A 6 -15.21 19.66 -51.44
N ALA A 7 -16.34 18.95 -51.40
CA ALA A 7 -17.02 18.61 -50.14
C ALA A 7 -16.22 17.60 -49.30
N VAL A 8 -15.53 16.64 -49.93
CA VAL A 8 -14.67 15.67 -49.23
C VAL A 8 -13.37 16.30 -48.74
N PHE A 9 -12.80 17.29 -49.47
CA PHE A 9 -11.64 18.04 -48.99
C PHE A 9 -11.97 19.03 -47.86
N LEU A 10 -13.17 19.63 -47.85
CA LEU A 10 -13.63 20.47 -46.74
C LEU A 10 -14.00 19.65 -45.48
N LEU A 11 -14.49 18.42 -45.64
CA LEU A 11 -14.76 17.52 -44.50
C LEU A 11 -13.47 16.92 -43.91
N LEU A 12 -12.42 16.72 -44.73
CA LEU A 12 -11.09 16.30 -44.26
C LEU A 12 -10.27 17.43 -43.62
N PHE A 13 -10.61 18.70 -43.87
CA PHE A 13 -10.00 19.85 -43.18
C PHE A 13 -10.71 20.25 -41.88
N LEU A 14 -11.91 19.73 -41.61
CA LEU A 14 -12.70 20.03 -40.40
C LEU A 14 -12.48 19.04 -39.23
N VAL A 15 -11.68 17.98 -39.42
CA VAL A 15 -11.40 16.97 -38.35
C VAL A 15 -10.08 17.22 -37.60
N ASN A 16 -9.31 18.26 -37.94
CA ASN A 16 -7.98 18.49 -37.33
C ASN A 16 -7.88 19.75 -36.45
N SER A 17 -8.95 20.13 -35.75
CA SER A 17 -8.94 21.29 -34.82
C SER A 17 -9.62 21.04 -33.47
N PHE A 18 -9.63 19.79 -33.01
CA PHE A 18 -9.84 19.48 -31.59
C PHE A 18 -8.56 18.90 -30.98
N LEU A 19 -7.51 19.72 -30.92
CA LEU A 19 -6.47 19.54 -29.92
C LEU A 19 -7.06 19.95 -28.58
N VAL A 20 -7.74 18.99 -27.95
CA VAL A 20 -8.05 19.02 -26.52
C VAL A 20 -6.76 19.38 -25.80
N PHE A 21 -6.77 20.50 -25.07
CA PHE A 21 -5.69 20.88 -24.18
C PHE A 21 -5.43 19.71 -23.23
N ALA A 22 -4.30 19.01 -23.43
CA ALA A 22 -3.84 18.01 -22.48
C ALA A 22 -3.57 18.74 -21.16
N GLY A 23 -4.41 18.47 -20.15
CA GLY A 23 -4.30 19.10 -18.85
C GLY A 23 -3.03 18.66 -18.13
N GLU A 24 -1.98 19.49 -18.14
CA GLU A 24 -0.85 19.36 -17.22
C GLU A 24 -1.29 19.76 -15.82
N GLU A 25 -0.93 18.94 -14.82
CA GLU A 25 -1.38 19.14 -13.43
C GLU A 25 -0.25 18.92 -12.42
N CYS A 26 0.94 19.46 -12.69
CA CYS A 26 2.16 19.22 -11.91
C CYS A 26 2.21 19.84 -10.51
N THR A 27 3.12 19.33 -9.67
CA THR A 27 3.55 19.92 -8.38
C THR A 27 5.04 20.28 -8.48
N ILE A 28 5.44 21.47 -8.03
CA ILE A 28 6.83 21.95 -8.11
C ILE A 28 7.31 22.59 -6.80
N GLY A 29 8.63 22.53 -6.56
CA GLY A 29 9.30 23.17 -5.43
C GLY A 29 10.69 23.71 -5.78
N VAL A 30 11.08 24.81 -5.13
CA VAL A 30 12.36 25.53 -5.28
C VAL A 30 12.90 25.83 -3.88
N ALA A 31 14.15 25.45 -3.57
CA ALA A 31 14.84 25.85 -2.35
C ALA A 31 16.22 26.44 -2.66
N VAL A 32 16.58 27.50 -1.92
CA VAL A 32 17.95 28.01 -1.88
C VAL A 32 18.83 27.15 -0.98
N GLY A 33 20.15 27.21 -1.17
CA GLY A 33 21.09 26.40 -0.38
C GLY A 33 20.98 26.57 1.14
N LYS A 34 20.63 27.76 1.64
CA LYS A 34 20.45 27.97 3.09
C LYS A 34 19.27 27.20 3.70
N ALA A 35 18.32 26.77 2.89
CA ALA A 35 17.16 25.98 3.34
C ALA A 35 17.43 24.47 3.31
N THR A 36 18.54 24.03 2.69
CA THR A 36 18.84 22.61 2.48
C THR A 36 19.95 22.14 3.41
N SER A 37 19.89 20.87 3.81
CA SER A 37 20.80 20.32 4.82
C SER A 37 22.26 20.21 4.36
N ASP A 38 22.51 20.26 3.05
CA ASP A 38 23.85 20.18 2.46
C ASP A 38 24.35 21.50 1.86
N GLY A 39 23.53 22.56 1.91
CA GLY A 39 23.87 23.89 1.41
C GLY A 39 23.68 24.08 -0.10
N ARG A 40 23.06 23.13 -0.82
CA ARG A 40 22.88 23.19 -2.28
C ARG A 40 21.43 23.51 -2.66
N PRO A 41 21.18 24.35 -3.67
CA PRO A 41 19.81 24.65 -4.10
C PRO A 41 19.15 23.39 -4.69
N ILE A 42 17.85 23.25 -4.46
CA ILE A 42 17.05 22.12 -4.92
C ILE A 42 15.89 22.61 -5.78
N LEU A 43 15.66 21.93 -6.91
CA LEU A 43 14.52 22.15 -7.79
C LEU A 43 13.80 20.82 -8.00
N TRP A 44 12.48 20.77 -7.81
CA TRP A 44 11.72 19.52 -7.88
C TRP A 44 10.43 19.67 -8.67
N LYS A 45 10.11 18.64 -9.47
CA LYS A 45 8.83 18.51 -10.17
C LYS A 45 8.30 17.07 -10.12
N ASN A 46 7.03 16.92 -9.76
CA ASN A 46 6.19 15.77 -10.15
C ASN A 46 5.40 16.15 -11.41
N ARG A 47 5.64 15.43 -12.52
CA ARG A 47 5.00 15.69 -13.82
C ARG A 47 3.73 14.86 -13.96
N ASP A 48 2.60 15.50 -13.70
CA ASP A 48 1.28 14.92 -13.94
C ASP A 48 0.73 15.31 -15.31
N ILE A 49 0.35 14.31 -16.11
CA ILE A 49 -0.13 14.48 -17.50
C ILE A 49 -1.17 13.43 -17.86
N SER A 50 -1.88 13.60 -18.99
CA SER A 50 -2.77 12.55 -19.52
C SER A 50 -2.00 11.26 -19.89
N PRO A 51 -2.60 10.05 -19.69
CA PRO A 51 -2.01 8.76 -20.06
C PRO A 51 -1.43 8.67 -21.47
N LYS A 52 -2.01 9.40 -22.43
CA LYS A 52 -1.51 9.48 -23.82
C LYS A 52 -0.06 9.98 -23.92
N TYR A 53 0.41 10.75 -22.94
CA TYR A 53 1.75 11.36 -22.94
C TYR A 53 2.65 10.85 -21.79
N PHE A 54 2.35 9.67 -21.24
CA PHE A 54 3.18 9.04 -20.20
C PHE A 54 4.53 8.54 -20.70
N ASN A 55 4.71 8.41 -22.01
CA ASN A 55 6.00 7.95 -22.54
C ASN A 55 7.01 9.09 -22.49
N ASN A 56 7.81 9.15 -21.43
CA ASN A 56 8.81 10.19 -21.20
C ASN A 56 10.22 9.58 -21.13
N ASP A 57 11.20 10.34 -21.60
CA ASP A 57 12.62 9.99 -21.60
C ASP A 57 13.48 11.19 -21.19
N ILE A 58 14.75 10.92 -20.90
CA ILE A 58 15.78 11.95 -20.75
C ILE A 58 16.58 12.02 -22.05
N ARG A 59 16.79 13.24 -22.57
CA ARG A 59 17.57 13.46 -23.78
C ARG A 59 18.69 14.45 -23.53
N TYR A 60 19.86 14.15 -24.08
CA TYR A 60 20.94 15.10 -24.27
C TYR A 60 20.72 15.84 -25.58
N VAL A 61 20.78 17.17 -25.53
CA VAL A 61 20.53 18.04 -26.67
C VAL A 61 21.66 19.05 -26.78
N LYS A 62 22.24 19.13 -27.98
CA LYS A 62 23.12 20.24 -28.35
C LYS A 62 22.24 21.46 -28.61
N GLY A 63 22.09 22.32 -27.60
CA GLY A 63 21.35 23.58 -27.72
C GLY A 63 22.13 24.63 -28.51
N GLU A 64 21.48 25.77 -28.74
CA GLU A 64 22.01 26.88 -29.55
C GLU A 64 23.28 27.49 -28.96
N LYS A 65 23.27 27.81 -27.66
CA LYS A 65 24.43 28.33 -26.93
C LYS A 65 24.95 27.34 -25.89
N TYR A 66 24.04 26.65 -25.19
CA TYR A 66 24.39 25.69 -24.15
C TYR A 66 23.82 24.30 -24.44
N HIS A 67 24.61 23.27 -24.17
CA HIS A 67 24.16 21.89 -24.19
C HIS A 67 23.39 21.55 -22.92
N PHE A 68 22.40 20.66 -23.01
CA PHE A 68 21.51 20.37 -21.89
C PHE A 68 20.95 18.95 -21.86
N LEU A 69 20.53 18.53 -20.66
CA LEU A 69 19.68 17.37 -20.43
C LEU A 69 18.24 17.84 -20.20
N ALA A 70 17.27 17.17 -20.81
CA ALA A 70 15.87 17.49 -20.64
C ALA A 70 14.99 16.24 -20.50
N LEU A 71 13.97 16.34 -19.64
CA LEU A 71 12.81 15.46 -19.62
C LEU A 71 11.92 15.81 -20.81
N MET A 72 11.71 14.86 -21.72
CA MET A 72 10.91 15.06 -22.93
C MET A 72 9.81 14.00 -23.04
N THR A 73 8.79 14.28 -23.85
CA THR A 73 7.81 13.26 -24.25
C THR A 73 8.26 12.64 -25.57
N VAL A 74 8.28 11.31 -25.64
CA VAL A 74 8.68 10.58 -26.86
C VAL A 74 7.77 11.00 -28.01
N GLY A 75 8.37 11.32 -29.15
CA GLY A 75 7.68 11.86 -30.33
C GLY A 75 7.54 13.39 -30.37
N TYR A 76 7.93 14.11 -29.31
CA TYR A 76 7.84 15.58 -29.22
C TYR A 76 9.21 16.20 -28.93
N SER A 77 10.15 16.07 -29.88
CA SER A 77 11.56 16.49 -29.71
C SER A 77 11.77 18.01 -29.59
N ASN A 78 10.75 18.82 -29.86
CA ASN A 78 10.78 20.27 -29.69
C ASN A 78 10.34 20.74 -28.29
N LEU A 79 9.87 19.85 -27.41
CA LEU A 79 9.27 20.21 -26.11
C LEU A 79 10.08 19.66 -24.93
N ALA A 80 10.65 20.54 -24.12
CA ALA A 80 11.27 20.18 -22.85
C ALA A 80 10.29 20.42 -21.69
N TRP A 81 10.18 19.49 -20.75
CA TRP A 81 9.24 19.59 -19.60
C TRP A 81 9.91 19.76 -18.24
N ALA A 82 11.24 19.64 -18.22
CA ALA A 82 12.19 19.99 -17.18
C ALA A 82 13.60 19.80 -17.74
N GLY A 83 14.63 20.41 -17.15
CA GLY A 83 16.01 20.12 -17.53
C GLY A 83 17.06 20.93 -16.80
N THR A 84 18.32 20.65 -17.12
CA THR A 84 19.50 21.41 -16.71
C THR A 84 20.49 21.53 -17.85
N ASN A 85 21.23 22.63 -17.91
CA ASN A 85 22.29 22.83 -18.91
C ASN A 85 23.70 22.79 -18.29
N GLU A 86 24.72 22.90 -19.14
CA GLU A 86 26.14 22.84 -18.74
C GLU A 86 26.61 24.01 -17.86
N LYS A 87 25.80 25.06 -17.71
CA LYS A 87 26.04 26.17 -16.77
C LYS A 87 25.39 25.96 -15.41
N GLY A 88 24.73 24.82 -15.20
CA GLY A 88 24.01 24.51 -13.97
C GLY A 88 22.67 25.26 -13.83
N PHE A 89 22.20 25.92 -14.88
CA PHE A 89 20.85 26.48 -14.92
C PHE A 89 19.84 25.34 -15.09
N CYS A 90 18.90 25.25 -14.15
CA CYS A 90 17.83 24.26 -14.16
C CYS A 90 16.47 24.94 -14.29
N ILE A 91 15.54 24.30 -15.00
CA ILE A 91 14.18 24.80 -15.17
C ILE A 91 13.13 23.69 -15.10
N ILE A 92 12.00 24.00 -14.47
CA ILE A 92 10.78 23.19 -14.42
C ILE A 92 9.55 24.08 -14.60
N ASN A 93 8.38 23.49 -14.85
CA ASN A 93 7.11 24.22 -14.83
C ASN A 93 5.97 23.47 -14.13
N SER A 94 4.95 24.21 -13.71
CA SER A 94 3.59 23.74 -13.54
C SER A 94 2.61 24.64 -14.32
N ALA A 95 1.68 24.04 -15.08
CA ALA A 95 0.68 24.82 -15.80
C ALA A 95 -0.27 25.53 -14.82
N SER A 96 -0.66 26.77 -15.10
CA SER A 96 -1.56 27.57 -14.27
C SER A 96 -2.77 27.99 -15.09
N ARG A 97 -3.92 27.34 -14.87
CA ARG A 97 -5.11 27.54 -15.73
C ARG A 97 -5.90 28.80 -15.39
N ASP A 98 -5.63 29.37 -14.22
CA ASP A 98 -6.21 30.57 -13.64
C ASP A 98 -5.47 31.86 -14.03
N LEU A 99 -4.31 31.75 -14.68
CA LEU A 99 -3.66 32.89 -15.33
C LEU A 99 -4.41 33.21 -16.63
N SER A 100 -4.91 34.43 -16.75
CA SER A 100 -5.63 34.89 -17.94
C SER A 100 -4.69 34.98 -19.15
N GLY A 101 -5.16 34.51 -20.30
CA GLY A 101 -4.43 34.60 -21.56
C GLY A 101 -5.07 33.74 -22.65
N THR A 102 -5.30 34.32 -23.83
CA THR A 102 -5.93 33.66 -24.99
C THR A 102 -5.00 33.62 -26.21
N ARG A 103 -3.75 34.08 -26.08
CA ARG A 103 -2.82 34.18 -27.21
C ARG A 103 -2.50 32.80 -27.76
N LYS A 104 -2.67 32.65 -29.09
CA LYS A 104 -2.43 31.40 -29.83
C LYS A 104 -1.11 31.40 -30.62
N LYS A 105 -0.30 32.45 -30.54
CA LYS A 105 0.99 32.61 -31.23
C LYS A 105 2.14 32.82 -30.24
N GLY A 106 3.35 32.45 -30.64
CA GLY A 106 4.55 32.48 -29.78
C GLY A 106 4.84 31.13 -29.11
N PRO A 107 5.94 31.03 -28.35
CA PRO A 107 6.36 29.78 -27.74
C PRO A 107 5.36 29.34 -26.66
N GLY A 108 5.01 28.05 -26.67
CA GLY A 108 4.30 27.37 -25.58
C GLY A 108 5.25 26.94 -24.46
N ASN A 109 4.70 26.38 -23.38
CA ASN A 109 5.46 26.06 -22.16
C ASN A 109 6.74 25.25 -22.43
N GLY A 110 6.62 24.16 -23.21
CA GLY A 110 7.75 23.28 -23.49
C GLY A 110 8.75 23.82 -24.52
N GLU A 111 8.28 24.62 -25.48
CA GLU A 111 9.13 25.31 -26.46
C GLU A 111 9.98 26.36 -25.74
N PHE A 112 9.36 27.13 -24.84
CA PHE A 112 10.01 28.18 -24.06
C PHE A 112 11.06 27.61 -23.10
N MET A 113 10.77 26.49 -22.40
CA MET A 113 11.79 25.84 -21.55
C MET A 113 12.96 25.29 -22.35
N LYS A 114 12.72 24.72 -23.54
CA LYS A 114 13.80 24.24 -24.41
C LYS A 114 14.70 25.40 -24.85
N MET A 115 14.09 26.54 -25.21
CA MET A 115 14.81 27.77 -25.54
C MET A 115 15.63 28.27 -24.34
N ALA A 116 15.04 28.36 -23.15
CA ALA A 116 15.74 28.78 -21.93
C ALA A 116 16.95 27.88 -21.60
N LEU A 117 16.80 26.56 -21.69
CA LEU A 117 17.89 25.61 -21.47
C LEU A 117 19.05 25.82 -22.46
N GLY A 118 18.74 26.19 -23.70
CA GLY A 118 19.72 26.44 -24.75
C GLY A 118 20.39 27.82 -24.69
N LEU A 119 19.86 28.79 -23.95
CA LEU A 119 20.28 30.20 -23.99
C LEU A 119 20.72 30.80 -22.64
N CYS A 120 20.10 30.40 -21.52
CA CYS A 120 20.28 31.03 -20.21
C CYS A 120 21.38 30.33 -19.40
N ALA A 121 22.31 31.09 -18.81
CA ALA A 121 23.32 30.54 -17.90
C ALA A 121 22.88 30.60 -16.42
N ASN A 122 21.93 31.47 -16.08
CA ASN A 122 21.50 31.74 -14.71
C ASN A 122 20.06 32.30 -14.65
N VAL A 123 19.56 32.57 -13.44
CA VAL A 123 18.21 33.11 -13.21
C VAL A 123 18.00 34.50 -13.83
N ASP A 124 19.03 35.35 -13.88
CA ASP A 124 18.93 36.69 -14.45
C ASP A 124 18.81 36.64 -15.99
N ASP A 125 19.55 35.75 -16.64
CA ASP A 125 19.40 35.48 -18.08
C ASP A 125 17.98 34.98 -18.41
N PHE A 126 17.39 34.16 -17.54
CA PHE A 126 16.02 33.69 -17.72
C PHE A 126 15.00 34.81 -17.54
N GLU A 127 15.18 35.67 -16.55
CA GLU A 127 14.34 36.85 -16.37
C GLU A 127 14.41 37.79 -17.58
N LYS A 128 15.62 38.02 -18.11
CA LYS A 128 15.82 38.79 -19.34
C LYS A 128 15.10 38.16 -20.53
N LEU A 129 15.18 36.84 -20.70
CA LEU A 129 14.46 36.12 -21.77
C LEU A 129 12.93 36.28 -21.64
N LEU A 130 12.39 36.30 -20.41
CA LEU A 130 10.98 36.60 -20.16
C LEU A 130 10.63 38.06 -20.53
N GLN A 131 11.49 39.02 -20.21
CA GLN A 131 11.30 40.43 -20.59
C GLN A 131 11.30 40.62 -22.11
N GLU A 132 12.27 40.06 -22.81
CA GLU A 132 12.40 40.14 -24.28
C GLU A 132 11.19 39.52 -24.98
N THR A 133 10.62 38.46 -24.41
CA THR A 133 9.44 37.80 -24.98
C THR A 133 8.11 38.40 -24.53
N ASN A 134 8.10 39.43 -23.67
CA ASN A 134 6.87 40.11 -23.26
C ASN A 134 6.21 40.82 -24.45
N LEU A 135 6.98 41.51 -25.29
CA LEU A 135 6.45 42.24 -26.45
C LEU A 135 5.92 41.31 -27.57
N PRO A 136 6.72 40.36 -28.11
CA PRO A 136 6.22 39.43 -29.14
C PRO A 136 5.17 38.46 -28.58
N GLY A 137 5.10 38.30 -27.25
CA GLY A 137 4.12 37.50 -26.54
C GLY A 137 4.34 35.98 -26.65
N ARG A 138 3.80 35.26 -25.68
CA ARG A 138 3.91 33.80 -25.51
C ARG A 138 2.54 33.14 -25.45
N ARG A 139 2.50 31.82 -25.64
CA ARG A 139 1.31 30.98 -25.34
C ARG A 139 1.32 30.45 -23.90
N THR A 140 2.29 30.88 -23.10
CA THR A 140 2.56 30.35 -21.76
C THR A 140 1.57 30.91 -20.74
N ASN A 141 1.01 30.01 -19.94
CA ASN A 141 0.29 30.28 -18.68
C ASN A 141 0.79 29.25 -17.65
N CYS A 142 1.87 29.57 -16.94
CA CYS A 142 2.51 28.61 -16.04
C CYS A 142 3.39 29.29 -14.98
N ASN A 143 3.70 28.52 -13.95
CA ASN A 143 4.73 28.83 -12.98
C ASN A 143 6.02 28.16 -13.44
N TYR A 144 7.08 28.93 -13.71
CA TYR A 144 8.41 28.41 -13.98
C TYR A 144 9.26 28.44 -12.71
N GLY A 145 9.76 27.28 -12.28
CA GLY A 145 10.75 27.21 -11.22
C GLY A 145 12.14 27.12 -11.83
N VAL A 146 13.09 27.89 -11.32
CA VAL A 146 14.49 27.91 -11.78
C VAL A 146 15.46 27.93 -10.60
N ILE A 147 16.61 27.27 -10.78
CA ILE A 147 17.80 27.43 -9.94
C ILE A 147 19.05 27.56 -10.84
N ASP A 148 20.14 28.09 -10.29
CA ASP A 148 21.42 28.15 -10.98
C ASP A 148 22.63 27.89 -10.06
N ALA A 149 23.82 27.76 -10.66
CA ALA A 149 25.08 27.51 -9.97
C ALA A 149 25.59 28.71 -9.15
N ASN A 150 25.05 29.91 -9.35
CA ASN A 150 25.39 31.12 -8.60
C ASN A 150 24.56 31.25 -7.30
N GLY A 151 23.59 30.36 -7.09
CA GLY A 151 22.67 30.38 -5.94
C GLY A 151 21.36 31.11 -6.21
N GLY A 152 21.10 31.52 -7.45
CA GLY A 152 19.80 32.01 -7.87
C GLY A 152 18.74 30.91 -7.73
N ALA A 153 17.58 31.26 -7.19
CA ALA A 153 16.44 30.33 -7.07
C ALA A 153 15.14 31.13 -7.02
N ALA A 154 14.22 30.88 -7.97
CA ALA A 154 12.99 31.66 -8.07
C ALA A 154 11.84 30.88 -8.72
N ILE A 155 10.61 31.34 -8.48
CA ILE A 155 9.42 30.99 -9.26
C ILE A 155 8.95 32.22 -10.04
N PHE A 156 8.70 32.07 -11.33
CA PHE A 156 8.12 33.08 -12.21
C PHE A 156 6.71 32.66 -12.60
N GLU A 157 5.71 33.43 -12.17
CA GLU A 157 4.32 33.25 -12.62
C GLU A 157 4.15 34.01 -13.95
N THR A 158 4.14 33.28 -15.06
CA THR A 158 4.28 33.83 -16.40
C THR A 158 2.97 33.77 -17.18
N ARG A 159 2.56 34.92 -17.70
CA ARG A 159 1.42 35.13 -18.61
C ARG A 159 1.91 35.35 -20.04
N ASN A 160 0.96 35.59 -20.95
CA ASN A 160 1.26 35.81 -22.37
C ASN A 160 2.20 37.01 -22.63
N TYR A 161 2.16 38.08 -21.83
CA TYR A 161 2.94 39.32 -22.06
C TYR A 161 3.61 39.89 -20.80
N SER A 162 3.51 39.19 -19.68
CA SER A 162 4.06 39.65 -18.41
C SER A 162 4.46 38.45 -17.55
N TYR A 163 5.18 38.73 -16.47
CA TYR A 163 5.51 37.75 -15.44
C TYR A 163 5.57 38.44 -14.07
N THR A 164 5.50 37.64 -13.01
CA THR A 164 5.80 38.07 -11.63
C THR A 164 6.84 37.14 -11.03
N LYS A 165 7.94 37.69 -10.53
CA LYS A 165 9.05 36.96 -9.91
C LYS A 165 8.83 36.80 -8.41
N PHE A 166 8.98 35.58 -7.92
CA PHE A 166 9.05 35.23 -6.51
C PHE A 166 10.46 34.68 -6.25
N ASP A 167 11.33 35.50 -5.67
CA ASP A 167 12.71 35.13 -5.37
C ASP A 167 12.79 34.39 -4.03
N ALA A 168 13.29 33.15 -4.04
CA ALA A 168 13.43 32.33 -2.84
C ALA A 168 14.58 32.81 -1.92
N ASN A 169 15.49 33.66 -2.41
CA ASN A 169 16.51 34.29 -1.58
C ASN A 169 15.95 35.46 -0.75
N ASN A 170 14.83 36.06 -1.18
CA ASN A 170 14.23 37.21 -0.50
C ASN A 170 13.44 36.75 0.74
N PRO A 171 13.89 37.08 1.97
CA PRO A 171 13.24 36.62 3.20
C PRO A 171 11.82 37.17 3.40
N LYS A 172 11.44 38.26 2.72
CA LYS A 172 10.06 38.78 2.74
C LYS A 172 9.10 37.95 1.89
N ILE A 173 9.64 37.22 0.90
CA ILE A 173 8.87 36.36 -0.01
C ILE A 173 8.93 34.90 0.45
N ALA A 174 10.11 34.43 0.84
CA ALA A 174 10.39 33.08 1.29
C ALA A 174 11.21 33.11 2.59
N SER A 175 10.54 33.28 3.73
CA SER A 175 11.17 33.38 5.05
C SER A 175 12.04 32.16 5.38
N GLN A 176 11.57 30.97 5.01
CA GLN A 176 12.29 29.70 5.17
C GLN A 176 13.18 29.33 3.96
N GLY A 177 13.31 30.21 2.96
CA GLY A 177 14.19 29.97 1.80
C GLY A 177 13.68 28.94 0.78
N PHE A 178 12.38 28.68 0.74
CA PHE A 178 11.79 27.83 -0.30
C PHE A 178 10.46 28.36 -0.81
N LEU A 179 10.06 27.87 -1.99
CA LEU A 179 8.79 28.17 -2.65
C LEU A 179 8.21 26.88 -3.25
N VAL A 180 6.88 26.72 -3.16
CA VAL A 180 6.14 25.60 -3.75
C VAL A 180 4.94 26.08 -4.57
N ARG A 181 4.56 25.33 -5.61
CA ARG A 181 3.36 25.58 -6.45
C ARG A 181 2.72 24.27 -6.91
N ALA A 182 1.42 24.33 -7.17
CA ALA A 182 0.68 23.33 -7.95
C ALA A 182 0.21 23.98 -9.27
N ASN A 183 -1.08 23.90 -9.61
CA ASN A 183 -1.62 24.38 -10.90
C ASN A 183 -2.47 25.64 -10.80
N PHE A 184 -2.10 26.49 -9.86
CA PHE A 184 -2.64 27.83 -9.70
C PHE A 184 -1.49 28.81 -9.47
N ALA A 185 -1.78 30.09 -9.65
CA ALA A 185 -0.86 31.19 -9.46
C ALA A 185 -1.26 31.95 -8.20
N HIS A 186 -0.30 32.36 -7.38
CA HIS A 186 -0.57 33.22 -6.22
C HIS A 186 -0.99 34.63 -6.64
N THR A 187 -0.68 35.04 -7.86
CA THR A 187 -1.20 36.26 -8.49
C THR A 187 -2.59 36.09 -9.11
N SER A 188 -3.30 34.99 -8.83
CA SER A 188 -4.66 34.73 -9.29
C SER A 188 -5.51 34.03 -8.20
N ASN A 189 -6.77 33.75 -8.52
CA ASN A 189 -7.77 33.20 -7.58
C ASN A 189 -8.10 31.72 -7.83
N GLY A 190 -7.27 31.00 -8.59
CA GLY A 190 -7.47 29.58 -8.87
C GLY A 190 -7.16 28.67 -7.69
N ASN A 191 -7.66 27.43 -7.75
CA ASN A 191 -7.42 26.41 -6.73
C ASN A 191 -6.94 25.05 -7.32
N GLY A 192 -6.48 25.06 -8.57
CA GLY A 192 -6.01 23.85 -9.27
C GLY A 192 -4.88 23.15 -8.52
N GLY A 193 -5.14 21.98 -7.94
CA GLY A 193 -4.15 21.24 -7.16
C GLY A 193 -3.88 21.80 -5.76
N ILE A 194 -4.83 22.52 -5.15
CA ILE A 194 -4.66 23.14 -3.83
C ILE A 194 -4.26 22.15 -2.72
N TYR A 195 -4.78 20.92 -2.74
CA TYR A 195 -4.43 19.87 -1.78
C TYR A 195 -2.95 19.47 -1.92
N ARG A 196 -2.48 19.25 -3.14
CA ARG A 196 -1.06 18.96 -3.44
C ARG A 196 -0.15 20.11 -3.01
N TYR A 197 -0.54 21.35 -3.27
CA TYR A 197 0.21 22.52 -2.81
C TYR A 197 0.33 22.58 -1.28
N ARG A 198 -0.79 22.44 -0.56
CA ARG A 198 -0.79 22.46 0.91
C ARG A 198 0.07 21.33 1.48
N ARG A 199 -0.05 20.14 0.92
CA ARG A 199 0.73 18.98 1.35
C ARG A 199 2.22 19.15 1.08
N ALA A 200 2.60 19.61 -0.12
CA ALA A 200 3.99 19.91 -0.46
C ALA A 200 4.57 21.01 0.45
N LYS A 201 3.77 22.03 0.76
CA LYS A 201 4.18 23.10 1.68
C LYS A 201 4.52 22.54 3.07
N ILE A 202 3.62 21.77 3.68
CA ILE A 202 3.84 21.13 4.98
C ILE A 202 5.12 20.27 4.97
N LEU A 203 5.28 19.42 3.95
CA LEU A 203 6.46 18.56 3.82
C LEU A 203 7.78 19.36 3.77
N TRP A 204 7.77 20.50 3.07
CA TRP A 204 8.96 21.35 2.96
C TRP A 204 9.20 22.17 4.23
N GLU A 205 8.16 22.69 4.88
CA GLU A 205 8.25 23.38 6.19
C GLU A 205 8.86 22.45 7.24
N ASP A 206 8.25 21.27 7.43
CA ASP A 206 8.73 20.24 8.35
C ASP A 206 10.20 19.86 8.06
N ALA A 207 10.56 19.73 6.78
CA ALA A 207 11.90 19.34 6.40
C ALA A 207 12.95 20.42 6.66
N VAL A 208 12.62 21.70 6.44
CA VAL A 208 13.52 22.82 6.76
C VAL A 208 13.69 22.95 8.27
N GLU A 209 12.60 22.90 9.03
CA GLU A 209 12.61 23.00 10.50
C GLU A 209 13.46 21.89 11.15
N ASN A 210 13.43 20.69 10.58
CA ASN A 210 14.21 19.54 11.04
C ASN A 210 15.60 19.41 10.39
N ASN A 211 16.06 20.41 9.62
CA ASN A 211 17.32 20.39 8.86
C ASN A 211 17.50 19.10 8.02
N SER A 212 16.42 18.67 7.37
CA SER A 212 16.32 17.42 6.63
C SER A 212 15.90 17.60 5.16
N LEU A 213 15.71 18.84 4.71
CA LEU A 213 15.45 19.13 3.29
C LEU A 213 16.70 18.85 2.45
N ASN A 214 16.67 17.72 1.74
CA ASN A 214 17.68 17.31 0.78
C ASN A 214 17.06 16.49 -0.35
N TYR A 215 17.84 16.19 -1.40
CA TYR A 215 17.33 15.48 -2.57
C TYR A 215 16.78 14.08 -2.24
N ARG A 216 17.33 13.37 -1.23
CA ARG A 216 16.83 12.05 -0.80
C ARG A 216 15.44 12.16 -0.21
N ALA A 217 15.21 13.12 0.69
CA ALA A 217 13.88 13.36 1.27
C ALA A 217 12.85 13.67 0.17
N VAL A 218 13.22 14.53 -0.79
CA VAL A 218 12.34 14.90 -1.90
C VAL A 218 12.01 13.70 -2.78
N ILE A 219 13.00 12.90 -3.19
CA ILE A 219 12.78 11.73 -4.04
C ILE A 219 12.00 10.63 -3.29
N SER A 220 12.45 10.27 -2.09
CA SER A 220 11.97 9.08 -1.41
C SER A 220 10.69 9.29 -0.61
N GLN A 221 10.34 10.53 -0.29
CA GLN A 221 9.14 10.85 0.49
C GLN A 221 8.20 11.76 -0.31
N PHE A 222 8.67 12.92 -0.78
CA PHE A 222 7.75 13.94 -1.29
C PHE A 222 7.19 13.56 -2.67
N ALA A 223 8.06 13.07 -3.56
CA ALA A 223 7.67 12.62 -4.89
C ALA A 223 6.76 11.38 -4.86
N ARG A 224 6.72 10.65 -3.73
CA ARG A 224 5.93 9.43 -3.50
C ARG A 224 4.75 9.65 -2.53
N ASP A 225 4.49 10.89 -2.13
CA ASP A 225 3.52 11.21 -1.09
C ASP A 225 2.08 10.85 -1.52
N LEU A 226 1.40 10.14 -0.62
CA LEU A 226 0.01 9.71 -0.74
C LEU A 226 -0.82 10.30 0.39
N ALA A 227 -2.07 10.59 0.09
CA ALA A 227 -3.04 11.16 1.01
C ALA A 227 -4.46 10.67 0.67
N ASP A 228 -5.40 10.84 1.59
CA ASP A 228 -6.81 10.62 1.33
C ASP A 228 -7.42 11.77 0.49
N THR A 229 -8.72 11.68 0.21
CA THR A 229 -9.44 12.68 -0.59
C THR A 229 -9.51 14.06 0.07
N ASN A 230 -9.27 14.17 1.38
CA ASN A 230 -9.20 15.42 2.13
C ASN A 230 -7.77 15.94 2.29
N GLY A 231 -6.77 15.21 1.77
CA GLY A 231 -5.35 15.55 1.90
C GLY A 231 -4.71 15.09 3.20
N VAL A 232 -5.33 14.18 3.94
CA VAL A 232 -4.72 13.55 5.13
C VAL A 232 -3.69 12.52 4.68
N PRO A 233 -2.43 12.62 5.10
CA PRO A 233 -1.36 11.79 4.56
C PRO A 233 -1.43 10.34 5.02
N PHE A 234 -1.05 9.43 4.13
CA PHE A 234 -0.77 8.03 4.45
C PHE A 234 0.74 7.82 4.54
N THR A 235 1.22 7.32 5.67
CA THR A 235 2.64 6.94 5.80
C THR A 235 2.87 5.53 5.28
N LEU A 236 3.72 5.39 4.26
CA LEU A 236 4.18 4.11 3.73
C LEU A 236 5.70 3.96 3.81
N PRO A 237 6.25 2.75 4.07
CA PRO A 237 5.53 1.51 4.39
C PRO A 237 4.83 1.57 5.76
N VAL A 238 3.65 0.94 5.87
CA VAL A 238 2.87 0.93 7.11
C VAL A 238 3.66 0.20 8.20
N LYS A 239 3.86 0.84 9.36
CA LYS A 239 4.49 0.18 10.51
C LYS A 239 3.62 -0.95 11.09
N ASN A 240 2.30 -0.91 10.87
CA ASN A 240 1.35 -1.91 11.35
C ASN A 240 0.22 -2.19 10.32
N ALA A 241 0.22 -3.36 9.69
CA ALA A 241 -0.76 -3.79 8.69
C ALA A 241 -2.20 -4.01 9.25
N THR A 242 -2.43 -3.75 10.54
CA THR A 242 -3.75 -3.83 11.18
C THR A 242 -4.34 -2.46 11.52
N ASP A 243 -3.70 -1.37 11.12
CA ASP A 243 -4.23 -0.01 11.33
C ASP A 243 -5.48 0.22 10.46
N PRO A 244 -6.69 0.36 11.05
CA PRO A 244 -7.92 0.62 10.30
C PRO A 244 -7.91 1.95 9.54
N ARG A 245 -6.92 2.82 9.77
CA ARG A 245 -6.69 4.03 8.97
C ARG A 245 -6.00 3.73 7.64
N HIS A 246 -5.56 2.51 7.36
CA HIS A 246 -4.94 2.17 6.08
C HIS A 246 -5.97 1.55 5.13
N PRO A 247 -6.42 2.28 4.09
CA PRO A 247 -7.45 1.77 3.20
C PRO A 247 -6.87 0.69 2.26
N TYR A 248 -7.71 -0.25 1.82
CA TYR A 248 -7.37 -1.23 0.78
C TYR A 248 -6.90 -0.55 -0.52
N ALA A 249 -7.47 0.61 -0.82
CA ALA A 249 -7.05 1.43 -1.94
C ALA A 249 -7.17 2.92 -1.65
N ILE A 250 -6.31 3.72 -2.27
CA ILE A 250 -6.24 5.17 -2.13
C ILE A 250 -6.71 5.79 -3.45
N GLU A 251 -7.71 6.68 -3.41
CA GLU A 251 -8.04 7.52 -4.57
C GLU A 251 -6.93 8.57 -4.73
N THR A 252 -6.14 8.49 -5.80
CA THR A 252 -4.92 9.29 -5.92
C THR A 252 -5.13 10.67 -6.55
N TYR A 253 -6.38 11.14 -6.72
CA TYR A 253 -6.62 12.40 -7.42
C TYR A 253 -5.98 13.63 -6.72
N ASN A 254 -6.04 13.68 -5.39
CA ASN A 254 -5.53 14.81 -4.59
C ASN A 254 -4.09 14.62 -4.08
N THR A 255 -3.44 13.50 -4.40
CA THR A 255 -2.11 13.14 -3.89
C THR A 255 -1.00 13.72 -4.76
N ILE A 256 0.20 13.93 -4.20
CA ILE A 256 1.35 14.44 -4.97
C ILE A 256 1.83 13.39 -5.97
N ASN A 257 1.92 12.12 -5.54
CA ASN A 257 2.11 10.97 -6.43
C ASN A 257 0.75 10.39 -6.80
N ARG A 258 0.42 10.32 -8.07
CA ARG A 258 -0.92 9.92 -8.52
C ARG A 258 -0.92 9.13 -9.81
N SER A 259 -2.09 8.60 -10.18
CA SER A 259 -2.25 7.75 -11.38
C SER A 259 -1.84 8.45 -12.68
N SER A 260 -1.78 9.79 -12.67
CA SER A 260 -1.32 10.61 -13.79
C SER A 260 0.15 11.06 -13.72
N THR A 261 0.89 10.70 -12.67
CA THR A 261 2.31 11.07 -12.52
C THR A 261 3.16 10.23 -13.46
N ALA A 262 3.67 10.85 -14.52
CA ALA A 262 4.47 10.17 -15.54
C ALA A 262 5.98 10.14 -15.21
N ALA A 263 6.45 11.08 -14.40
CA ALA A 263 7.83 11.17 -13.95
C ALA A 263 7.96 12.11 -12.75
N ALA A 264 9.02 11.96 -11.97
CA ALA A 264 9.52 12.98 -11.06
C ALA A 264 10.99 13.30 -11.36
N VAL A 265 11.35 14.58 -11.28
CA VAL A 265 12.72 15.05 -11.44
C VAL A 265 13.12 15.95 -10.28
N VAL A 266 14.35 15.77 -9.80
CA VAL A 266 14.96 16.58 -8.74
C VAL A 266 16.33 17.02 -9.21
N PHE A 267 16.59 18.32 -9.24
CA PHE A 267 17.89 18.88 -9.52
C PHE A 267 18.54 19.27 -8.20
N CYS A 268 19.74 18.75 -7.96
CA CYS A 268 20.62 19.21 -6.91
C CYS A 268 21.67 20.10 -7.56
N GLY A 269 21.57 21.42 -7.34
CA GLY A 269 22.55 22.38 -7.84
C GLY A 269 23.89 22.25 -7.13
N VAL A 270 24.77 23.22 -7.33
CA VAL A 270 26.11 23.23 -6.74
C VAL A 270 26.27 24.37 -5.76
N LYS A 271 27.28 24.31 -4.89
CA LYS A 271 27.63 25.47 -4.05
C LYS A 271 28.28 26.55 -4.91
N LYS A 272 28.15 27.81 -4.50
CA LYS A 272 28.84 28.92 -5.17
C LYS A 272 30.35 28.63 -5.27
N GLY A 273 30.88 28.64 -6.49
CA GLY A 273 32.28 28.34 -6.78
C GLY A 273 32.62 26.86 -7.04
N GLU A 274 31.67 25.93 -6.85
CA GLU A 274 31.81 24.56 -7.36
C GLU A 274 31.57 24.54 -8.89
N ASP A 275 32.14 23.54 -9.58
CA ASP A 275 31.94 23.36 -11.02
C ASP A 275 30.45 23.10 -11.33
N PRO A 276 29.79 23.94 -12.15
CA PRO A 276 28.38 23.75 -12.53
C PRO A 276 28.07 22.41 -13.19
N GLY A 277 29.07 21.75 -13.79
CA GLY A 277 28.96 20.42 -14.38
C GLY A 277 28.59 19.32 -13.38
N LEU A 278 28.73 19.59 -12.08
CA LEU A 278 28.29 18.68 -11.00
C LEU A 278 26.82 18.83 -10.62
N THR A 279 26.09 19.75 -11.25
CA THR A 279 24.63 19.85 -11.11
C THR A 279 24.01 18.50 -11.48
N THR A 280 23.37 17.87 -10.50
CA THR A 280 22.90 16.48 -10.63
C THR A 280 21.41 16.48 -10.91
N MET A 281 21.01 15.94 -12.05
CA MET A 281 19.61 15.69 -12.40
C MET A 281 19.21 14.28 -12.00
N TRP A 282 18.46 14.13 -10.91
CA TRP A 282 17.82 12.88 -10.53
C TRP A 282 16.51 12.72 -11.29
N SER A 283 16.37 11.59 -12.00
CA SER A 283 15.19 11.29 -12.81
C SER A 283 14.56 9.98 -12.39
N THR A 284 13.27 10.05 -12.06
CA THR A 284 12.41 8.90 -11.78
C THR A 284 11.39 8.81 -12.90
N LEU A 285 11.64 7.95 -13.90
CA LEU A 285 10.76 7.83 -15.07
C LEU A 285 9.70 6.73 -14.84
N GLY A 286 8.44 7.07 -15.10
CA GLY A 286 7.27 6.36 -14.57
C GLY A 286 6.78 7.00 -13.27
N GLU A 287 5.65 6.51 -12.76
CA GLU A 287 5.13 6.97 -11.47
C GLU A 287 6.13 6.65 -10.34
N PRO A 288 6.52 7.63 -9.50
CA PRO A 288 7.58 7.48 -8.50
C PRO A 288 7.46 6.29 -7.56
N ILE A 289 6.23 5.89 -7.21
CA ILE A 289 5.98 4.69 -6.39
C ILE A 289 6.51 3.40 -7.03
N PHE A 290 6.56 3.34 -8.37
CA PHE A 290 6.89 2.13 -9.13
C PHE A 290 8.25 2.22 -9.82
N SER A 291 9.08 3.21 -9.50
CA SER A 291 10.32 3.48 -10.22
C SER A 291 11.45 3.89 -9.26
N ILE A 292 12.67 3.84 -9.78
CA ILE A 292 13.91 4.10 -9.04
C ILE A 292 14.57 5.35 -9.65
N ALA A 293 15.01 6.29 -8.82
CA ALA A 293 15.70 7.48 -9.27
C ALA A 293 17.12 7.17 -9.79
N VAL A 294 17.48 7.78 -10.92
CA VAL A 294 18.82 7.67 -11.54
C VAL A 294 19.46 9.06 -11.66
N PRO A 295 20.73 9.23 -11.27
CA PRO A 295 21.44 10.50 -11.43
C PRO A 295 21.99 10.65 -12.85
N ALA A 296 21.97 11.87 -13.37
CA ALA A 296 22.50 12.23 -14.68
C ALA A 296 23.20 13.59 -14.66
N TRP A 297 24.20 13.76 -15.52
CA TRP A 297 24.97 15.01 -15.64
C TRP A 297 25.13 15.44 -17.09
N VAL A 298 24.97 16.74 -17.36
CA VAL A 298 25.16 17.29 -18.71
C VAL A 298 26.60 17.08 -19.20
N SER A 299 27.57 17.18 -18.29
CA SER A 299 29.00 16.97 -18.57
C SER A 299 29.36 15.54 -18.99
N ALA A 300 28.43 14.57 -18.88
CA ALA A 300 28.60 13.25 -19.47
C ALA A 300 28.34 13.23 -21.00
N GLU A 301 27.84 14.33 -21.55
CA GLU A 301 27.52 14.54 -22.98
C GLU A 301 26.57 13.49 -23.58
N ALA A 302 25.83 12.80 -22.72
CA ALA A 302 24.88 11.76 -23.09
C ALA A 302 23.83 11.60 -21.98
N ALA A 303 22.61 11.22 -22.37
CA ALA A 303 21.62 10.75 -21.41
C ALA A 303 21.97 9.34 -20.93
N PRO A 304 21.63 8.95 -19.68
CA PRO A 304 21.87 7.60 -19.20
C PRO A 304 21.12 6.55 -20.02
N ILE A 305 21.78 5.42 -20.31
CA ILE A 305 21.31 4.43 -21.31
C ILE A 305 19.91 3.85 -21.03
N THR A 306 19.49 3.74 -19.76
CA THR A 306 18.15 3.18 -19.41
C THR A 306 17.07 4.25 -19.25
N LEU A 307 17.43 5.54 -19.36
CA LEU A 307 16.51 6.67 -19.31
C LEU A 307 16.15 7.21 -20.70
N THR A 308 16.73 6.67 -21.76
CA THR A 308 16.58 7.14 -23.13
C THR A 308 16.39 5.97 -24.10
N GLY A 309 15.84 6.24 -25.29
CA GLY A 309 15.64 5.23 -26.33
C GLY A 309 14.64 5.67 -27.39
N GLU A 310 14.67 5.05 -28.58
CA GLU A 310 13.76 5.38 -29.69
C GLU A 310 12.28 5.24 -29.30
N LYS A 311 11.96 4.20 -28.54
CA LYS A 311 10.60 3.92 -28.03
C LYS A 311 10.36 4.51 -26.63
N GLY A 312 11.33 5.25 -26.08
CA GLY A 312 11.32 5.75 -24.71
C GLY A 312 12.25 4.99 -23.77
N SER A 313 12.14 5.28 -22.47
CA SER A 313 13.01 4.73 -21.42
C SER A 313 12.69 3.26 -21.09
N PRO A 314 13.68 2.33 -21.18
CA PRO A 314 13.54 0.96 -20.68
C PRO A 314 13.18 0.87 -19.19
N LEU A 315 13.69 1.77 -18.35
CA LEU A 315 13.36 1.84 -16.92
C LEU A 315 11.86 2.12 -16.72
N ARG A 316 11.33 3.12 -17.44
CA ARG A 316 9.91 3.49 -17.39
C ARG A 316 9.01 2.32 -17.80
N GLU A 317 9.42 1.51 -18.77
CA GLU A 317 8.65 0.33 -19.16
C GLU A 317 8.52 -0.69 -18.02
N GLN A 318 9.55 -0.90 -17.20
CA GLN A 318 9.44 -1.78 -16.03
C GLN A 318 8.52 -1.18 -14.97
N ALA A 319 8.62 0.13 -14.73
CA ALA A 319 7.71 0.83 -13.81
C ALA A 319 6.24 0.69 -14.23
N MET A 320 5.95 0.77 -15.53
CA MET A 320 4.59 0.57 -16.04
C MET A 320 4.06 -0.86 -15.85
N LYS A 321 4.92 -1.87 -15.88
CA LYS A 321 4.48 -3.26 -15.60
C LYS A 321 4.01 -3.39 -14.16
N LEU A 322 4.71 -2.76 -13.22
CA LEU A 322 4.29 -2.70 -11.82
C LEU A 322 3.00 -1.89 -11.67
N LEU A 323 2.92 -0.69 -12.23
CA LEU A 323 1.75 0.20 -12.14
C LEU A 323 0.44 -0.52 -12.50
N LYS A 324 0.45 -1.30 -13.60
CA LYS A 324 -0.73 -2.06 -14.06
C LYS A 324 -1.28 -3.05 -13.03
N GLY A 325 -0.44 -3.58 -12.15
CA GLY A 325 -0.86 -4.54 -11.12
C GLY A 325 -1.41 -3.89 -9.85
N PHE A 326 -1.30 -2.56 -9.73
CA PHE A 326 -1.63 -1.84 -8.51
C PHE A 326 -2.78 -0.85 -8.67
N TYR A 327 -3.17 -0.49 -9.90
CA TYR A 327 -4.31 0.41 -10.14
C TYR A 327 -5.54 -0.33 -10.66
N TYR A 328 -6.70 0.12 -10.20
CA TYR A 328 -7.99 -0.16 -10.84
C TYR A 328 -8.76 1.15 -11.04
N SER A 329 -9.73 1.16 -11.95
CA SER A 329 -10.65 2.28 -12.12
C SER A 329 -12.09 1.89 -11.77
N SER A 330 -12.86 2.88 -11.33
CA SER A 330 -14.28 2.76 -11.01
C SER A 330 -15.02 3.98 -11.53
N TYR A 331 -16.23 3.78 -12.06
CA TYR A 331 -17.09 4.87 -12.50
C TYR A 331 -18.01 5.32 -11.36
N GLU A 332 -17.81 6.54 -10.89
CA GLU A 332 -18.55 7.12 -9.76
C GLU A 332 -19.08 8.50 -10.13
N ASN A 333 -20.39 8.71 -9.98
CA ASN A 333 -21.07 9.97 -10.31
C ASN A 333 -20.73 10.48 -11.74
N GLY A 334 -20.67 9.56 -12.71
CA GLY A 334 -20.37 9.89 -14.12
C GLY A 334 -18.89 10.22 -14.41
N LYS A 335 -17.98 10.01 -13.44
CA LYS A 335 -16.54 10.22 -13.62
C LYS A 335 -15.78 8.94 -13.34
N GLU A 336 -14.82 8.61 -14.20
CA GLU A 336 -13.86 7.55 -13.93
C GLU A 336 -12.86 8.03 -12.86
N ARG A 337 -12.71 7.24 -11.80
CA ARG A 337 -11.75 7.45 -10.71
C ARG A 337 -10.73 6.32 -10.71
N TYR A 338 -9.51 6.64 -10.29
CA TYR A 338 -8.40 5.69 -10.23
C TYR A 338 -7.97 5.47 -8.79
N TYR A 339 -7.83 4.19 -8.44
CA TYR A 339 -7.54 3.75 -7.09
C TYR A 339 -6.24 2.95 -7.07
N LEU A 340 -5.29 3.40 -6.25
CA LEU A 340 -4.04 2.70 -5.97
C LEU A 340 -4.27 1.69 -4.87
N THR A 341 -4.15 0.40 -5.17
CA THR A 341 -4.21 -0.66 -4.16
C THR A 341 -2.99 -0.56 -3.24
N THR A 342 -3.23 -0.63 -1.95
CA THR A 342 -2.17 -0.66 -0.94
C THR A 342 -1.64 -2.07 -0.72
N PHE A 343 -2.31 -3.08 -1.27
CA PHE A 343 -1.92 -4.47 -1.26
C PHE A 343 -0.53 -4.68 -1.91
N GLY A 344 0.43 -5.23 -1.16
CA GLY A 344 1.80 -5.45 -1.64
C GLY A 344 2.67 -4.19 -1.76
N LEU A 345 2.08 -3.00 -1.59
CA LEU A 345 2.75 -1.71 -1.76
C LEU A 345 3.86 -1.48 -0.73
N PRO A 346 3.70 -1.82 0.57
CA PRO A 346 4.80 -1.71 1.54
C PRO A 346 6.01 -2.58 1.18
N ASN A 347 5.79 -3.81 0.70
CA ASN A 347 6.87 -4.71 0.29
C ASN A 347 7.56 -4.21 -0.98
N LEU A 348 6.78 -3.71 -1.95
CA LEU A 348 7.31 -3.07 -3.16
C LEU A 348 8.19 -1.86 -2.79
N LEU A 349 7.68 -0.93 -1.99
CA LEU A 349 8.40 0.27 -1.57
C LEU A 349 9.66 -0.08 -0.77
N THR A 350 9.62 -1.11 0.08
CA THR A 350 10.82 -1.59 0.80
C THR A 350 11.91 -2.02 -0.19
N GLN A 351 11.56 -2.73 -1.26
CA GLN A 351 12.52 -3.15 -2.28
C GLN A 351 13.04 -1.97 -3.11
N ILE A 352 12.15 -1.05 -3.51
CA ILE A 352 12.51 0.17 -4.25
C ILE A 352 13.44 1.06 -3.42
N HIS A 353 13.08 1.36 -2.16
CA HIS A 353 13.89 2.19 -1.27
C HIS A 353 15.27 1.56 -1.02
N LYS A 354 15.34 0.24 -0.82
CA LYS A 354 16.63 -0.44 -0.67
C LYS A 354 17.52 -0.30 -1.91
N ALA A 355 16.95 -0.46 -3.11
CA ALA A 355 17.70 -0.31 -4.35
C ALA A 355 18.14 1.14 -4.60
N GLU A 356 17.26 2.09 -4.27
CA GLU A 356 17.50 3.52 -4.43
C GLU A 356 18.55 4.05 -3.43
N ASP A 357 18.50 3.60 -2.17
CA ASP A 357 19.46 3.97 -1.13
C ASP A 357 20.89 3.55 -1.48
N ASP A 358 21.06 2.39 -2.09
CA ASP A 358 22.37 1.92 -2.57
C ASP A 358 22.91 2.82 -3.70
N ILE A 359 22.05 3.22 -4.66
CA ILE A 359 22.42 4.17 -5.72
C ILE A 359 22.78 5.53 -5.12
N PHE A 360 22.01 6.01 -4.15
CA PHE A 360 22.30 7.28 -3.48
C PHE A 360 23.64 7.24 -2.74
N GLN A 361 23.91 6.18 -1.97
CA GLN A 361 25.18 6.04 -1.24
C GLN A 361 26.39 5.97 -2.19
N LYS A 362 26.27 5.24 -3.30
CA LYS A 362 27.30 5.18 -4.35
C LYS A 362 27.52 6.54 -5.00
N THR A 363 26.45 7.28 -5.26
CA THR A 363 26.50 8.60 -5.90
C THR A 363 27.11 9.65 -4.98
N GLU A 364 26.78 9.65 -3.69
CA GLU A 364 27.39 10.57 -2.71
C GLU A 364 28.89 10.33 -2.56
N LYS A 365 29.32 9.07 -2.46
CA LYS A 365 30.74 8.71 -2.41
C LYS A 365 31.48 9.21 -3.64
N PHE A 366 30.92 8.93 -4.82
CA PHE A 366 31.48 9.38 -6.09
C PHE A 366 31.57 10.91 -6.19
N LEU A 367 30.50 11.64 -5.89
CA LEU A 367 30.52 13.10 -5.92
C LEU A 367 31.48 13.70 -4.87
N ALA A 368 31.64 13.07 -3.71
CA ALA A 368 32.61 13.51 -2.71
C ALA A 368 34.06 13.36 -3.22
N GLU A 369 34.37 12.30 -3.95
CA GLU A 369 35.68 12.09 -4.58
C GLU A 369 35.94 13.11 -5.69
N VAL A 370 34.98 13.31 -6.60
CA VAL A 370 35.12 14.28 -7.71
C VAL A 370 35.24 15.71 -7.19
N ARG A 371 34.51 16.08 -6.12
CA ARG A 371 34.66 17.40 -5.49
C ARG A 371 36.04 17.60 -4.86
N LYS A 372 36.66 16.54 -4.32
CA LYS A 372 38.02 16.61 -3.76
C LYS A 372 39.07 16.80 -4.85
N SER A 373 38.91 16.15 -6.01
CA SER A 373 39.87 16.28 -7.13
C SER A 373 39.78 17.64 -7.84
N ARG A 374 38.66 18.39 -7.67
CA ARG A 374 38.36 19.66 -8.35
C ARG A 374 38.43 19.59 -9.90
N ALA A 375 38.41 18.38 -10.46
CA ALA A 375 38.46 18.15 -11.89
C ALA A 375 37.33 17.21 -12.29
N VAL A 376 36.45 17.69 -13.18
CA VAL A 376 35.33 16.92 -13.72
C VAL A 376 35.79 16.12 -14.93
N ASP A 377 36.01 14.82 -14.76
CA ASP A 377 36.24 13.90 -15.88
C ASP A 377 34.91 13.44 -16.50
N ARG A 378 34.68 13.87 -17.74
CA ARG A 378 33.47 13.56 -18.54
C ARG A 378 33.28 12.06 -18.73
N ASN A 379 34.35 11.31 -19.00
CA ASN A 379 34.29 9.87 -19.20
C ASN A 379 34.00 9.15 -17.89
N GLN A 380 34.55 9.65 -16.79
CA GLN A 380 34.26 9.12 -15.45
C GLN A 380 32.78 9.31 -15.08
N LEU A 381 32.23 10.52 -15.30
CA LEU A 381 30.81 10.80 -15.09
C LEU A 381 29.90 9.92 -15.94
N LYS A 382 30.21 9.80 -17.24
CA LYS A 382 29.43 8.96 -18.15
C LYS A 382 29.42 7.49 -17.72
N LYS A 383 30.59 6.92 -17.42
CA LYS A 383 30.68 5.53 -16.92
C LYS A 383 29.91 5.35 -15.61
N PHE A 384 30.00 6.32 -14.70
CA PHE A 384 29.30 6.26 -13.42
C PHE A 384 27.78 6.32 -13.60
N GLN A 385 27.26 7.29 -14.36
CA GLN A 385 25.82 7.43 -14.58
C GLN A 385 25.23 6.21 -15.29
N ASP A 386 25.92 5.68 -16.32
CA ASP A 386 25.44 4.51 -17.07
C ASP A 386 25.40 3.27 -16.16
N ARG A 387 26.38 3.13 -15.27
CA ARG A 387 26.38 2.06 -14.25
C ARG A 387 25.20 2.20 -13.28
N MET A 388 24.91 3.39 -12.76
CA MET A 388 23.75 3.61 -11.87
C MET A 388 22.43 3.38 -12.61
N SER A 389 22.33 3.84 -13.85
CA SER A 389 21.18 3.64 -14.74
C SER A 389 20.91 2.15 -14.99
N GLN A 390 21.95 1.39 -15.28
CA GLN A 390 21.86 -0.06 -15.51
C GLN A 390 21.51 -0.81 -14.21
N GLN A 391 22.08 -0.38 -13.07
CA GLN A 391 21.76 -0.97 -11.77
C GLN A 391 20.27 -0.75 -11.42
N ALA A 392 19.76 0.48 -11.55
CA ALA A 392 18.35 0.80 -11.33
C ALA A 392 17.44 -0.05 -12.21
N PHE A 393 17.77 -0.18 -13.50
CA PHE A 393 17.01 -1.00 -14.43
C PHE A 393 17.01 -2.48 -14.05
N SER A 394 18.17 -3.03 -13.68
CA SER A 394 18.29 -4.44 -13.27
C SER A 394 17.46 -4.74 -12.02
N GLU A 395 17.58 -3.91 -10.98
CA GLU A 395 16.79 -4.09 -9.75
C GLU A 395 15.30 -3.91 -10.01
N LEU A 396 14.89 -2.89 -10.77
CA LEU A 396 13.48 -2.68 -11.09
C LEU A 396 12.91 -3.82 -11.93
N LYS A 397 13.66 -4.34 -12.90
CA LYS A 397 13.27 -5.51 -13.70
C LYS A 397 13.09 -6.75 -12.83
N LYS A 398 13.98 -6.98 -11.86
CA LYS A 398 13.90 -8.09 -10.90
C LYS A 398 12.70 -7.95 -9.96
N ILE A 399 12.41 -6.73 -9.50
CA ILE A 399 11.22 -6.44 -8.70
C ILE A 399 9.94 -6.71 -9.54
N ALA A 400 9.92 -6.24 -10.79
CA ALA A 400 8.80 -6.44 -11.70
C ALA A 400 8.59 -7.91 -12.09
N SER A 401 9.65 -8.71 -12.25
CA SER A 401 9.52 -10.14 -12.58
C SER A 401 9.07 -11.00 -11.39
N ARG A 402 9.54 -10.70 -10.17
CA ARG A 402 9.11 -11.41 -8.95
C ARG A 402 7.62 -11.26 -8.66
N ASN A 403 7.04 -10.09 -8.99
CA ASN A 403 5.61 -9.85 -8.81
C ASN A 403 4.71 -10.58 -9.82
N VAL A 404 5.28 -11.13 -10.90
CA VAL A 404 4.55 -11.90 -11.92
C VAL A 404 4.72 -13.41 -11.72
N GLU A 405 5.78 -13.87 -11.06
CA GLU A 405 6.16 -15.30 -11.08
C GLU A 405 6.24 -16.04 -9.73
N GLU A 406 5.93 -15.44 -8.55
CA GLU A 406 5.89 -16.22 -7.29
C GLU A 406 4.58 -16.15 -6.46
N ARG A 407 3.86 -17.28 -6.47
CA ARG A 407 3.59 -18.16 -5.30
C ARG A 407 2.82 -17.61 -4.09
N THR A 408 2.21 -16.44 -4.15
CA THR A 408 1.40 -15.90 -3.03
C THR A 408 -0.10 -16.08 -3.26
N ILE A 409 -0.83 -16.48 -2.21
CA ILE A 409 -2.29 -16.57 -2.19
C ILE A 409 -2.82 -15.28 -1.57
N LYS A 410 -3.57 -14.51 -2.33
CA LYS A 410 -4.17 -13.25 -1.90
C LYS A 410 -5.49 -13.52 -1.20
N VAL A 411 -5.58 -13.17 0.08
CA VAL A 411 -6.72 -13.53 0.93
C VAL A 411 -7.38 -12.29 1.50
N GLY A 412 -8.66 -12.09 1.19
CA GLY A 412 -9.48 -11.05 1.77
C GLY A 412 -10.23 -11.59 2.98
N VAL A 413 -10.06 -11.00 4.15
CA VAL A 413 -10.85 -11.29 5.36
C VAL A 413 -11.93 -10.23 5.48
N PHE A 414 -13.20 -10.65 5.43
CA PHE A 414 -14.32 -9.72 5.46
C PHE A 414 -14.33 -8.91 6.77
N CYS A 415 -14.26 -7.59 6.65
CA CYS A 415 -14.22 -6.63 7.75
C CYS A 415 -15.28 -5.54 7.51
N GLY A 416 -16.53 -5.90 7.73
CA GLY A 416 -17.68 -5.01 7.66
C GLY A 416 -18.64 -5.27 8.82
N GLU A 417 -19.77 -4.56 8.83
CA GLU A 417 -20.80 -4.77 9.86
C GLU A 417 -21.22 -6.26 9.93
N GLY A 418 -21.31 -6.77 11.15
CA GLY A 418 -21.56 -8.20 11.40
C GLY A 418 -20.30 -9.07 11.48
N ALA A 419 -19.13 -8.63 11.02
CA ALA A 419 -17.87 -9.32 11.33
C ALA A 419 -17.38 -8.90 12.73
N SER A 420 -17.04 -9.87 13.57
CA SER A 420 -16.45 -9.55 14.89
C SER A 420 -15.03 -9.02 14.69
N PRO A 421 -14.69 -7.81 15.17
CA PRO A 421 -13.35 -7.26 15.01
C PRO A 421 -12.25 -8.16 15.60
N VAL A 422 -12.58 -8.89 16.66
CA VAL A 422 -11.69 -9.87 17.28
C VAL A 422 -11.44 -11.06 16.34
N CYS A 423 -12.50 -11.60 15.71
CA CYS A 423 -12.36 -12.71 14.78
C CYS A 423 -11.59 -12.28 13.52
N VAL A 424 -11.88 -11.09 12.99
CA VAL A 424 -11.11 -10.51 11.86
C VAL A 424 -9.61 -10.47 12.20
N LYS A 425 -9.25 -9.90 13.36
CA LYS A 425 -7.86 -9.83 13.82
C LYS A 425 -7.22 -11.22 13.98
N GLU A 426 -7.91 -12.15 14.62
CA GLU A 426 -7.37 -13.50 14.86
C GLU A 426 -7.22 -14.31 13.56
N THR A 427 -8.16 -14.21 12.63
CA THR A 427 -8.06 -14.80 11.28
C THR A 427 -6.90 -14.20 10.51
N MET A 428 -6.79 -12.87 10.46
CA MET A 428 -5.68 -12.16 9.81
C MET A 428 -4.31 -12.64 10.32
N GLU A 429 -4.19 -12.82 11.63
CA GLU A 429 -2.95 -13.26 12.27
C GLU A 429 -2.68 -14.75 12.10
N ALA A 430 -3.72 -15.59 12.05
CA ALA A 430 -3.57 -17.01 11.75
C ALA A 430 -3.08 -17.24 10.31
N LEU A 431 -3.55 -16.43 9.36
CA LEU A 431 -3.12 -16.50 7.96
C LEU A 431 -1.63 -16.17 7.78
N LYS A 432 -1.06 -15.30 8.62
CA LYS A 432 0.37 -14.93 8.59
C LYS A 432 1.33 -16.06 9.00
N ILE A 433 0.82 -17.16 9.56
CA ILE A 433 1.63 -18.37 9.84
C ILE A 433 2.21 -18.94 8.54
N ASP A 434 1.54 -18.71 7.41
CA ASP A 434 1.96 -19.15 6.10
C ASP A 434 2.53 -17.99 5.29
N ARG A 435 3.84 -18.02 5.03
CA ARG A 435 4.53 -16.97 4.26
C ARG A 435 4.08 -16.91 2.79
N GLY A 436 3.42 -17.95 2.29
CA GLY A 436 2.82 -17.97 0.96
C GLY A 436 1.41 -17.37 0.93
N ILE A 437 0.88 -16.87 2.04
CA ILE A 437 -0.42 -16.22 2.13
C ILE A 437 -0.23 -14.73 2.47
N VAL A 438 -0.94 -13.87 1.75
CA VAL A 438 -0.96 -12.43 2.02
C VAL A 438 -2.39 -12.03 2.40
N PRO A 439 -2.69 -11.92 3.71
CA PRO A 439 -4.03 -11.57 4.18
C PRO A 439 -4.22 -10.05 4.23
N PHE A 440 -5.46 -9.59 3.99
CA PHE A 440 -5.89 -8.20 4.19
C PHE A 440 -7.37 -8.14 4.51
N THR A 441 -7.80 -7.04 5.14
CA THR A 441 -9.22 -6.80 5.41
C THR A 441 -9.93 -6.27 4.17
N VAL A 442 -11.14 -6.76 3.92
CA VAL A 442 -11.98 -6.34 2.79
C VAL A 442 -13.37 -5.98 3.31
N SER A 443 -13.84 -4.77 3.02
CA SER A 443 -15.20 -4.34 3.38
C SER A 443 -16.21 -4.68 2.27
N ALA A 444 -17.51 -4.55 2.58
CA ALA A 444 -18.55 -4.65 1.55
C ALA A 444 -18.38 -3.61 0.43
N LYS A 445 -17.93 -2.39 0.77
CA LYS A 445 -17.63 -1.34 -0.21
C LYS A 445 -16.52 -1.79 -1.16
N ASP A 446 -15.44 -2.35 -0.64
CA ASP A 446 -14.31 -2.82 -1.44
C ASP A 446 -14.74 -3.94 -2.41
N ILE A 447 -15.59 -4.87 -1.96
CA ILE A 447 -16.17 -5.93 -2.81
C ILE A 447 -16.96 -5.33 -3.98
N VAL A 448 -17.81 -4.34 -3.70
CA VAL A 448 -18.59 -3.65 -4.75
C VAL A 448 -17.71 -2.87 -5.72
N LEU A 449 -16.56 -2.38 -5.26
CA LEU A 449 -15.54 -1.69 -6.06
C LEU A 449 -14.58 -2.63 -6.81
N GLY A 450 -14.79 -3.95 -6.76
CA GLY A 450 -14.01 -4.92 -7.53
C GLY A 450 -12.87 -5.60 -6.77
N ALA A 451 -12.84 -5.56 -5.44
CA ALA A 451 -11.78 -6.22 -4.66
C ALA A 451 -11.64 -7.73 -4.97
N MET A 452 -12.74 -8.41 -5.33
CA MET A 452 -12.72 -9.83 -5.67
C MET A 452 -11.85 -10.17 -6.89
N ASP A 453 -11.66 -9.23 -7.83
CA ASP A 453 -10.85 -9.45 -9.03
C ASP A 453 -9.38 -9.71 -8.66
N ASN A 454 -8.94 -9.10 -7.56
CA ASN A 454 -7.57 -9.16 -7.05
C ASN A 454 -7.36 -10.19 -5.93
N LEU A 455 -8.41 -10.93 -5.55
CA LEU A 455 -8.34 -11.98 -4.53
C LEU A 455 -8.24 -13.38 -5.14
N ASP A 456 -7.55 -14.28 -4.46
CA ASP A 456 -7.68 -15.72 -4.72
C ASP A 456 -8.74 -16.35 -3.82
N VAL A 457 -8.84 -15.86 -2.58
CA VAL A 457 -9.74 -16.40 -1.54
C VAL A 457 -10.39 -15.28 -0.74
N ILE A 458 -11.66 -15.44 -0.39
CA ILE A 458 -12.35 -14.62 0.63
C ILE A 458 -12.71 -15.43 1.87
N VAL A 459 -12.41 -14.90 3.05
CA VAL A 459 -12.71 -15.50 4.36
C VAL A 459 -13.77 -14.66 5.06
N PHE A 460 -14.89 -15.28 5.43
CA PHE A 460 -15.91 -14.71 6.30
C PHE A 460 -15.67 -15.18 7.74
N PRO A 461 -15.20 -14.30 8.65
CA PRO A 461 -14.87 -14.68 10.01
C PRO A 461 -16.13 -14.78 10.89
N GLY A 462 -15.94 -15.14 12.17
CA GLY A 462 -17.01 -15.14 13.17
C GLY A 462 -17.67 -13.76 13.40
N GLY A 463 -18.85 -13.77 14.03
CA GLY A 463 -19.71 -12.59 14.17
C GLY A 463 -21.20 -12.94 14.00
N SER A 464 -21.89 -12.28 13.07
CA SER A 464 -23.29 -12.53 12.73
C SER A 464 -23.45 -12.66 11.21
N GLY A 465 -23.77 -13.87 10.73
CA GLY A 465 -23.88 -14.16 9.30
C GLY A 465 -24.96 -13.31 8.60
N SER A 466 -26.10 -13.07 9.25
CA SER A 466 -27.16 -12.22 8.71
C SER A 466 -26.75 -10.74 8.63
N LYS A 467 -26.00 -10.21 9.61
CA LYS A 467 -25.47 -8.84 9.54
C LYS A 467 -24.37 -8.70 8.49
N GLN A 468 -23.50 -9.71 8.32
CA GLN A 468 -22.52 -9.75 7.23
C GLN A 468 -23.23 -9.73 5.87
N ALA A 469 -24.26 -10.57 5.69
CA ALA A 469 -25.09 -10.57 4.48
C ALA A 469 -25.79 -9.22 4.23
N CYS A 470 -26.30 -8.60 5.29
CA CYS A 470 -26.93 -7.28 5.23
C CYS A 470 -25.93 -6.20 4.79
N ASN A 471 -24.72 -6.22 5.36
CA ASN A 471 -23.67 -5.27 5.01
C ASN A 471 -23.20 -5.41 3.56
N LEU A 472 -23.09 -6.64 3.05
CA LEU A 472 -22.79 -6.90 1.63
C LEU A 472 -23.85 -6.35 0.67
N GLY A 473 -25.12 -6.28 1.11
CA GLY A 473 -26.26 -6.00 0.25
C GLY A 473 -26.44 -7.07 -0.85
N ALA A 474 -27.49 -6.93 -1.68
CA ALA A 474 -27.74 -7.90 -2.75
C ALA A 474 -26.58 -7.96 -3.76
N ARG A 475 -26.07 -6.79 -4.17
CA ARG A 475 -24.96 -6.68 -5.13
C ARG A 475 -23.66 -7.30 -4.62
N GLY A 476 -23.24 -7.02 -3.39
CA GLY A 476 -22.01 -7.59 -2.85
C GLY A 476 -22.09 -9.12 -2.68
N ARG A 477 -23.26 -9.64 -2.27
CA ARG A 477 -23.50 -11.08 -2.21
C ARG A 477 -23.40 -11.76 -3.56
N GLU A 478 -23.98 -11.14 -4.61
CA GLU A 478 -23.89 -11.65 -5.98
C GLU A 478 -22.46 -11.63 -6.52
N ILE A 479 -21.70 -10.56 -6.27
CA ILE A 479 -20.28 -10.47 -6.65
C ILE A 479 -19.48 -11.62 -6.03
N VAL A 480 -19.65 -11.88 -4.74
CA VAL A 480 -18.95 -12.98 -4.05
C VAL A 480 -19.40 -14.34 -4.61
N ARG A 481 -20.70 -14.56 -4.81
CA ARG A 481 -21.23 -15.79 -5.41
C ARG A 481 -20.64 -16.03 -6.79
N ASN A 482 -20.64 -15.04 -7.67
CA ASN A 482 -20.11 -15.16 -9.03
C ASN A 482 -18.60 -15.39 -9.03
N ALA A 483 -17.86 -14.73 -8.14
CA ALA A 483 -16.43 -14.96 -7.98
C ALA A 483 -16.12 -16.43 -7.62
N VAL A 484 -16.87 -17.04 -6.71
CA VAL A 484 -16.70 -18.45 -6.35
C VAL A 484 -17.20 -19.36 -7.48
N LEU A 485 -18.47 -19.25 -7.85
CA LEU A 485 -19.14 -20.19 -8.77
C LEU A 485 -18.60 -20.12 -10.20
N GLN A 486 -18.26 -18.94 -10.70
CA GLN A 486 -17.95 -18.72 -12.12
C GLN A 486 -16.48 -18.43 -12.40
N GLN A 487 -15.78 -17.79 -11.45
CA GLN A 487 -14.37 -17.39 -11.60
C GLN A 487 -13.39 -18.32 -10.87
N GLY A 488 -13.90 -19.27 -10.06
CA GLY A 488 -13.08 -20.26 -9.38
C GLY A 488 -12.31 -19.73 -8.17
N LYS A 489 -12.76 -18.61 -7.57
CA LYS A 489 -12.19 -18.10 -6.32
C LYS A 489 -12.54 -19.03 -5.15
N GLY A 490 -11.65 -19.12 -4.16
CA GLY A 490 -11.90 -19.89 -2.94
C GLY A 490 -12.72 -19.10 -1.91
N CYS A 491 -13.46 -19.80 -1.05
CA CYS A 491 -14.18 -19.18 0.07
C CYS A 491 -14.05 -19.97 1.37
N VAL A 492 -13.81 -19.29 2.49
CA VAL A 492 -13.77 -19.91 3.82
C VAL A 492 -14.79 -19.25 4.74
N GLY A 493 -15.60 -20.04 5.44
CA GLY A 493 -16.51 -19.57 6.49
C GLY A 493 -16.10 -20.08 7.86
N ILE A 494 -15.94 -19.20 8.83
CA ILE A 494 -15.61 -19.55 10.22
C ILE A 494 -16.75 -19.10 11.14
N CYS A 495 -17.30 -20.02 11.93
CA CYS A 495 -18.44 -19.78 12.83
C CYS A 495 -19.60 -19.08 12.09
N ALA A 496 -19.81 -17.78 12.30
CA ALA A 496 -20.81 -16.96 11.60
C ALA A 496 -20.69 -17.02 10.08
N GLY A 497 -19.47 -17.12 9.54
CA GLY A 497 -19.27 -17.32 8.11
C GLY A 497 -19.88 -18.64 7.62
N GLY A 498 -19.95 -19.67 8.45
CA GLY A 498 -20.65 -20.92 8.10
C GLY A 498 -22.16 -20.73 7.92
N TYR A 499 -22.80 -19.90 8.76
CA TYR A 499 -24.21 -19.52 8.56
C TYR A 499 -24.40 -18.71 7.28
N LEU A 500 -23.47 -17.81 6.95
CA LEU A 500 -23.51 -17.03 5.72
C LEU A 500 -23.39 -17.90 4.47
N LEU A 501 -22.59 -18.97 4.52
CA LEU A 501 -22.34 -19.82 3.35
C LEU A 501 -23.38 -20.93 3.18
N SER A 502 -24.17 -21.27 4.21
CA SER A 502 -25.13 -22.38 4.17
C SER A 502 -26.25 -22.20 3.15
N SER A 503 -26.86 -23.32 2.74
CA SER A 503 -28.01 -23.36 1.83
C SER A 503 -29.34 -23.51 2.53
N THR A 504 -29.41 -23.10 3.81
CA THR A 504 -30.61 -23.21 4.63
C THR A 504 -31.77 -22.43 3.97
N PRO A 505 -32.90 -23.08 3.59
CA PRO A 505 -33.94 -22.45 2.75
C PRO A 505 -34.48 -21.13 3.31
N ILE A 506 -34.65 -21.04 4.62
CA ILE A 506 -35.16 -19.84 5.32
C ILE A 506 -34.12 -18.71 5.48
N TYR A 507 -32.92 -18.86 4.94
CA TYR A 507 -31.90 -17.81 4.86
C TYR A 507 -31.81 -17.25 3.44
N PRO A 508 -32.77 -16.42 2.99
CA PRO A 508 -32.71 -15.82 1.65
C PRO A 508 -31.50 -14.88 1.48
N TRP A 509 -30.90 -14.47 2.60
CA TRP A 509 -29.72 -13.62 2.67
C TRP A 509 -28.39 -14.40 2.58
N SER A 510 -28.40 -15.73 2.69
CA SER A 510 -27.16 -16.51 2.64
C SER A 510 -26.57 -16.53 1.22
N LEU A 511 -25.30 -16.87 1.13
CA LEU A 511 -24.60 -17.03 -0.13
C LEU A 511 -24.86 -18.40 -0.76
N LYS A 512 -25.51 -19.36 -0.09
CA LYS A 512 -25.83 -20.71 -0.61
C LYS A 512 -24.66 -21.33 -1.41
N LEU A 513 -23.50 -21.41 -0.77
CA LEU A 513 -22.23 -21.85 -1.37
C LEU A 513 -21.78 -23.24 -0.88
N ILE A 514 -22.56 -23.91 -0.01
CA ILE A 514 -22.31 -25.28 0.45
C ILE A 514 -23.61 -26.09 0.46
N SER A 515 -23.54 -27.40 0.25
CA SER A 515 -24.67 -28.34 0.33
C SER A 515 -25.05 -28.74 1.76
N ALA A 516 -25.00 -27.79 2.68
CA ALA A 516 -25.33 -27.99 4.09
C ALA A 516 -26.42 -27.03 4.58
N ASN A 517 -27.31 -27.57 5.42
CA ASN A 517 -28.31 -26.82 6.19
C ASN A 517 -27.85 -26.64 7.64
N VAL A 518 -28.28 -25.53 8.24
CA VAL A 518 -28.11 -25.31 9.68
C VAL A 518 -29.25 -26.02 10.40
N PHE A 519 -28.90 -27.05 11.15
CA PHE A 519 -29.83 -27.78 12.02
C PHE A 519 -30.09 -27.01 13.31
N ASP A 520 -31.29 -27.19 13.89
CA ASP A 520 -31.67 -26.64 15.20
C ASP A 520 -31.35 -25.13 15.32
N ARG A 521 -31.91 -24.36 14.39
CA ARG A 521 -31.65 -22.92 14.28
C ARG A 521 -32.21 -22.12 15.46
N GLU A 522 -33.38 -22.51 15.96
CA GLU A 522 -34.10 -21.75 17.01
C GLU A 522 -33.24 -21.61 18.28
N HIS A 523 -32.39 -22.61 18.54
CA HIS A 523 -31.46 -22.64 19.66
C HIS A 523 -30.00 -22.39 19.21
N TYR A 524 -29.78 -21.45 18.27
CA TYR A 524 -28.42 -21.18 17.76
C TYR A 524 -27.42 -20.76 18.86
N ASN A 525 -27.88 -20.08 19.91
CA ASN A 525 -27.10 -19.67 21.08
C ASN A 525 -26.95 -20.82 22.10
N ARG A 526 -26.66 -22.04 21.60
CA ARG A 526 -26.62 -23.30 22.38
C ARG A 526 -25.50 -23.38 23.41
N GLY A 527 -24.44 -22.58 23.26
CA GLY A 527 -23.34 -22.59 24.21
C GLY A 527 -21.96 -22.40 23.61
N ARG A 528 -20.97 -22.45 24.52
CA ARG A 528 -19.58 -22.14 24.25
C ARG A 528 -18.69 -23.12 24.98
N GLY A 529 -17.54 -23.43 24.41
CA GLY A 529 -16.61 -24.36 25.03
C GLY A 529 -15.36 -24.62 24.20
N LEU A 530 -14.42 -25.35 24.80
CA LEU A 530 -13.43 -26.11 24.07
C LEU A 530 -14.03 -27.49 23.80
N MET A 531 -14.43 -27.74 22.56
CA MET A 531 -15.21 -28.91 22.15
C MET A 531 -14.32 -30.01 21.62
N GLU A 532 -14.63 -31.25 21.96
CA GLU A 532 -14.06 -32.44 21.35
C GLU A 532 -14.69 -32.68 19.97
N ILE A 533 -13.82 -32.93 18.99
CA ILE A 533 -14.17 -33.24 17.61
C ILE A 533 -13.39 -34.47 17.16
N SER A 534 -13.92 -35.21 16.18
CA SER A 534 -13.22 -36.33 15.55
C SER A 534 -13.09 -36.10 14.06
N PHE A 535 -11.89 -36.30 13.52
CA PHE A 535 -11.62 -36.20 12.08
C PHE A 535 -11.98 -37.49 11.38
N THR A 536 -12.70 -37.36 10.26
CA THR A 536 -12.94 -38.48 9.33
C THR A 536 -11.64 -38.86 8.61
N ASP A 537 -11.62 -40.01 7.96
CA ASP A 537 -10.45 -40.43 7.15
C ASP A 537 -10.16 -39.42 6.02
N LEU A 538 -11.21 -38.87 5.42
CA LEU A 538 -11.08 -37.79 4.44
C LEU A 538 -10.51 -36.52 5.07
N GLY A 539 -10.99 -36.15 6.27
CA GLY A 539 -10.44 -35.03 7.04
C GLY A 539 -8.94 -35.17 7.29
N LYS A 540 -8.48 -36.38 7.63
CA LYS A 540 -7.08 -36.70 7.86
C LYS A 540 -6.20 -36.60 6.60
N THR A 541 -6.78 -36.69 5.40
CA THR A 541 -6.00 -36.40 4.16
C THR A 541 -5.62 -34.92 4.04
N ILE A 542 -6.48 -34.02 4.54
CA ILE A 542 -6.24 -32.57 4.55
C ILE A 542 -5.46 -32.15 5.80
N PHE A 543 -5.69 -32.82 6.93
CA PHE A 543 -5.03 -32.56 8.21
C PHE A 543 -4.33 -33.83 8.73
N PRO A 544 -3.23 -34.27 8.08
CA PRO A 544 -2.51 -35.48 8.46
C PRO A 544 -1.87 -35.40 9.86
N GLU A 545 -1.77 -34.22 10.46
CA GLU A 545 -1.30 -33.99 11.83
C GLU A 545 -2.20 -34.66 12.90
N PHE A 546 -3.41 -35.08 12.52
CA PHE A 546 -4.32 -35.85 13.36
C PHE A 546 -4.31 -37.36 13.06
N ASN A 547 -3.42 -37.84 12.19
CA ASN A 547 -3.24 -39.28 11.99
C ASN A 547 -2.87 -39.98 13.31
N GLY A 548 -3.57 -41.08 13.61
CA GLY A 548 -3.41 -41.80 14.87
C GLY A 548 -4.04 -41.13 16.10
N GLN A 549 -4.79 -40.03 15.93
CA GLN A 549 -5.55 -39.39 17.01
C GLN A 549 -7.05 -39.70 16.85
N SER A 550 -7.70 -40.11 17.94
CA SER A 550 -9.14 -40.34 18.00
C SER A 550 -9.94 -39.05 18.10
N SER A 551 -9.34 -38.02 18.72
CA SER A 551 -9.98 -36.74 18.94
C SER A 551 -9.03 -35.54 18.86
N ALA A 552 -9.64 -34.37 18.68
CA ALA A 552 -9.01 -33.06 18.69
C ALA A 552 -9.93 -32.06 19.39
N PHE A 553 -9.39 -30.89 19.77
CA PHE A 553 -10.13 -29.90 20.53
C PHE A 553 -10.14 -28.54 19.84
N LEU A 554 -11.33 -27.94 19.75
CA LEU A 554 -11.55 -26.69 19.02
C LEU A 554 -12.45 -25.75 19.83
N GLN A 555 -12.09 -24.47 19.94
CA GLN A 555 -12.98 -23.49 20.55
C GLN A 555 -14.26 -23.34 19.72
N TYR A 556 -15.41 -23.32 20.39
CA TYR A 556 -16.73 -23.20 19.80
C TYR A 556 -17.52 -22.11 20.51
N TYR A 557 -18.15 -21.22 19.74
CA TYR A 557 -18.95 -20.11 20.24
C TYR A 557 -20.20 -19.97 19.38
N ASP A 558 -21.27 -20.68 19.74
CA ASP A 558 -22.58 -20.53 19.06
C ASP A 558 -22.49 -20.72 17.53
N GLY A 559 -21.57 -21.60 17.07
CA GLY A 559 -21.35 -21.91 15.66
C GLY A 559 -22.44 -22.80 15.05
N PRO A 560 -22.55 -22.89 13.72
CA PRO A 560 -23.61 -23.66 13.08
C PRO A 560 -23.45 -25.16 13.32
N VAL A 561 -24.55 -25.86 13.58
CA VAL A 561 -24.62 -27.31 13.52
C VAL A 561 -25.04 -27.68 12.11
N LEU A 562 -24.16 -28.33 11.36
CA LEU A 562 -24.34 -28.54 9.92
C LEU A 562 -24.78 -29.97 9.63
N VAL A 563 -25.75 -30.10 8.72
CA VAL A 563 -26.26 -31.36 8.19
C VAL A 563 -26.38 -31.29 6.67
N PRO A 564 -26.37 -32.42 5.95
CA PRO A 564 -26.64 -32.45 4.51
C PRO A 564 -27.94 -31.72 4.16
N SER A 565 -27.89 -30.86 3.13
CA SER A 565 -29.11 -30.29 2.56
C SER A 565 -29.81 -31.33 1.69
N GLN A 566 -31.14 -31.41 1.79
CA GLN A 566 -31.98 -32.22 0.90
C GLN A 566 -32.39 -31.47 -0.38
N GLU A 567 -32.14 -30.16 -0.44
CA GLU A 567 -32.50 -29.27 -1.55
C GLU A 567 -31.31 -28.37 -1.90
N ASN A 568 -30.43 -28.82 -2.80
CA ASN A 568 -29.38 -27.96 -3.36
C ASN A 568 -28.87 -28.48 -4.71
N ASP A 569 -28.52 -27.56 -5.61
CA ASP A 569 -27.88 -27.82 -6.91
C ASP A 569 -26.35 -28.04 -6.79
N LEU A 570 -25.79 -27.86 -5.59
CA LEU A 570 -24.36 -28.10 -5.31
C LEU A 570 -24.07 -29.58 -5.03
N PRO A 571 -22.89 -30.09 -5.41
CA PRO A 571 -22.44 -31.42 -5.00
C PRO A 571 -22.47 -31.62 -3.49
N ALA A 572 -22.68 -32.86 -3.05
CA ALA A 572 -22.59 -33.23 -1.63
C ALA A 572 -21.23 -32.81 -1.04
N TYR A 573 -21.25 -32.26 0.18
CA TYR A 573 -20.04 -31.84 0.85
C TYR A 573 -19.25 -33.05 1.37
N SER A 574 -17.94 -32.86 1.46
CA SER A 574 -17.02 -33.75 2.16
C SER A 574 -17.05 -33.44 3.66
N GLU A 575 -17.54 -34.36 4.47
CA GLU A 575 -17.47 -34.26 5.93
C GLU A 575 -16.05 -34.55 6.42
N LEU A 576 -15.41 -33.55 7.04
CA LEU A 576 -13.99 -33.63 7.43
C LEU A 576 -13.81 -33.88 8.92
N ALA A 577 -14.73 -33.38 9.74
CA ALA A 577 -14.79 -33.69 11.15
C ALA A 577 -16.20 -33.52 11.70
N ILE A 578 -16.51 -34.28 12.75
CA ILE A 578 -17.78 -34.27 13.46
C ILE A 578 -17.60 -33.85 14.93
N PHE A 579 -18.67 -33.32 15.52
CA PHE A 579 -18.72 -33.11 16.97
C PHE A 579 -18.78 -34.44 17.71
N VAL A 580 -17.96 -34.57 18.76
CA VAL A 580 -18.09 -35.63 19.77
C VAL A 580 -18.84 -35.10 20.97
N SER A 581 -18.45 -33.91 21.44
CA SER A 581 -19.08 -33.22 22.56
C SER A 581 -20.53 -32.81 22.28
N ASP A 582 -21.35 -32.82 23.35
CA ASP A 582 -22.74 -32.38 23.36
C ASP A 582 -22.87 -30.98 23.99
N ILE A 583 -23.09 -29.92 23.17
CA ILE A 583 -23.21 -28.54 23.67
C ILE A 583 -24.66 -28.06 23.66
N HIS A 584 -25.21 -27.89 24.87
CA HIS A 584 -26.60 -27.46 25.08
C HIS A 584 -26.77 -26.60 26.35
N LEU A 585 -25.70 -25.91 26.79
CA LEU A 585 -25.70 -25.15 28.05
C LEU A 585 -26.58 -23.89 28.05
N ASN A 586 -26.87 -23.34 26.87
CA ASN A 586 -27.58 -22.08 26.71
C ASN A 586 -28.70 -22.22 25.67
N GLY A 587 -29.54 -21.20 25.59
CA GLY A 587 -30.44 -21.03 24.44
C GLY A 587 -31.56 -22.05 24.33
N GLY A 588 -31.77 -22.92 25.32
CA GLY A 588 -32.86 -23.91 25.32
C GLY A 588 -32.61 -25.14 24.45
N SER A 589 -31.39 -25.34 23.94
CA SER A 589 -31.03 -26.53 23.14
C SER A 589 -31.22 -27.81 23.96
N SER A 590 -31.78 -28.85 23.35
CA SER A 590 -31.86 -30.18 23.96
C SER A 590 -30.51 -30.89 23.94
N SER A 591 -30.29 -31.82 24.88
CA SER A 591 -29.14 -32.74 24.85
C SER A 591 -29.23 -33.70 23.66
N GLY A 592 -28.08 -34.10 23.13
CA GLY A 592 -27.92 -35.04 22.02
C GLY A 592 -28.01 -34.40 20.62
N VAL A 593 -28.16 -33.08 20.53
CA VAL A 593 -28.35 -32.40 19.24
C VAL A 593 -27.05 -32.27 18.43
N THR A 594 -25.92 -31.99 19.09
CA THR A 594 -24.65 -31.73 18.40
C THR A 594 -23.81 -32.98 18.07
N PRO A 595 -23.74 -34.04 18.90
CA PRO A 595 -22.91 -35.19 18.61
C PRO A 595 -23.20 -35.81 17.23
N GLY A 596 -22.16 -36.20 16.51
CA GLY A 596 -22.25 -36.81 15.18
C GLY A 596 -22.59 -35.83 14.05
N LYS A 597 -22.77 -34.54 14.33
CA LYS A 597 -23.00 -33.51 13.31
C LYS A 597 -21.69 -32.91 12.81
N THR A 598 -21.72 -32.36 11.60
CA THR A 598 -20.54 -31.82 10.95
C THR A 598 -20.02 -30.56 11.64
N VAL A 599 -18.73 -30.53 12.00
CA VAL A 599 -18.01 -29.33 12.49
C VAL A 599 -17.11 -28.72 11.42
N LEU A 600 -16.51 -29.56 10.56
CA LEU A 600 -15.64 -29.13 9.44
C LEU A 600 -16.13 -29.80 8.16
N LEU A 601 -16.28 -29.00 7.10
CA LEU A 601 -16.60 -29.52 5.77
C LEU A 601 -15.85 -28.80 4.66
N ALA A 602 -15.74 -29.49 3.53
CA ALA A 602 -15.28 -28.95 2.26
C ALA A 602 -16.32 -29.21 1.17
N ASN A 603 -16.49 -28.26 0.24
CA ASN A 603 -17.42 -28.36 -0.86
C ASN A 603 -16.79 -27.81 -2.14
N GLU A 604 -16.98 -28.51 -3.25
CA GLU A 604 -16.85 -27.90 -4.58
C GLU A 604 -18.09 -27.04 -4.85
N ALA A 605 -17.92 -25.82 -5.38
CA ALA A 605 -19.01 -24.90 -5.66
C ALA A 605 -18.79 -24.19 -7.02
N GLY A 606 -19.46 -24.68 -8.06
CA GLY A 606 -19.20 -24.24 -9.43
C GLY A 606 -17.76 -24.54 -9.82
N LYS A 607 -17.00 -23.51 -10.23
CA LYS A 607 -15.55 -23.62 -10.50
C LYS A 607 -14.68 -23.42 -9.26
N GLY A 608 -15.26 -23.01 -8.14
CA GLY A 608 -14.54 -22.65 -6.91
C GLY A 608 -14.66 -23.73 -5.84
N ARG A 609 -14.00 -23.47 -4.71
CA ARG A 609 -13.97 -24.36 -3.55
C ARG A 609 -14.32 -23.61 -2.28
N VAL A 610 -15.03 -24.28 -1.40
CA VAL A 610 -15.55 -23.70 -0.15
C VAL A 610 -15.17 -24.59 1.03
N PHE A 611 -14.74 -23.97 2.12
CA PHE A 611 -14.41 -24.65 3.36
C PHE A 611 -15.14 -24.00 4.53
N VAL A 612 -15.76 -24.79 5.40
CA VAL A 612 -16.45 -24.25 6.58
C VAL A 612 -15.91 -24.89 7.85
N SER A 613 -15.68 -24.05 8.85
CA SER A 613 -15.46 -24.45 10.23
C SER A 613 -16.54 -23.86 11.12
N ALA A 614 -17.29 -24.71 11.82
CA ALA A 614 -18.27 -24.26 12.81
C ALA A 614 -17.60 -23.72 14.09
N GLY A 615 -16.39 -24.18 14.40
CA GLY A 615 -15.57 -23.68 15.50
C GLY A 615 -14.64 -22.53 15.10
N HIS A 616 -13.69 -22.23 15.99
CA HIS A 616 -12.73 -21.14 15.88
C HIS A 616 -11.28 -21.63 15.92
N PRO A 617 -10.77 -22.23 14.83
CA PRO A 617 -9.35 -22.61 14.74
C PRO A 617 -8.43 -21.39 14.89
N GLU A 618 -8.81 -20.22 14.38
CA GLU A 618 -8.06 -18.97 14.49
C GLU A 618 -7.85 -18.50 15.94
N ALA A 619 -8.75 -18.91 16.84
CA ALA A 619 -8.74 -18.54 18.25
C ALA A 619 -8.29 -19.68 19.17
N THR A 620 -8.00 -20.86 18.63
CA THR A 620 -7.62 -22.06 19.40
C THR A 620 -6.10 -22.22 19.36
N PRO A 621 -5.36 -21.91 20.44
CA PRO A 621 -3.92 -22.05 20.45
C PRO A 621 -3.50 -23.49 20.11
N GLY A 622 -2.53 -23.68 19.22
CA GLY A 622 -2.13 -25.00 18.72
C GLY A 622 -2.90 -25.50 17.49
N MET A 623 -4.00 -24.83 17.12
CA MET A 623 -4.83 -25.15 15.94
C MET A 623 -4.93 -24.01 14.91
N ARG A 624 -4.32 -22.84 15.19
CA ARG A 624 -4.39 -21.64 14.33
C ARG A 624 -3.89 -21.89 12.91
N TRP A 625 -2.91 -22.77 12.76
CA TRP A 625 -2.35 -23.22 11.47
C TRP A 625 -3.37 -23.88 10.55
N MET A 626 -4.52 -24.35 11.07
CA MET A 626 -5.59 -24.91 10.23
C MET A 626 -6.18 -23.85 9.29
N VAL A 627 -6.23 -22.58 9.70
CA VAL A 627 -6.80 -21.48 8.89
C VAL A 627 -6.05 -21.29 7.57
N PRO A 628 -4.71 -21.08 7.54
CA PRO A 628 -3.99 -21.01 6.27
C PRO A 628 -4.05 -22.31 5.48
N ARG A 629 -4.21 -23.47 6.12
CA ARG A 629 -4.42 -24.73 5.41
C ARG A 629 -5.75 -24.78 4.65
N MET A 630 -6.83 -24.38 5.31
CA MET A 630 -8.16 -24.26 4.67
C MET A 630 -8.07 -23.34 3.46
N VAL A 631 -7.36 -22.21 3.58
CA VAL A 631 -7.12 -21.28 2.48
C VAL A 631 -6.36 -21.92 1.33
N ARG A 632 -5.26 -22.65 1.58
CA ARG A 632 -4.51 -23.35 0.51
C ARG A 632 -5.40 -24.34 -0.23
N TRP A 633 -6.22 -25.08 0.50
CA TRP A 633 -7.13 -26.07 -0.07
C TRP A 633 -8.15 -25.41 -1.01
N VAL A 634 -8.82 -24.34 -0.57
CA VAL A 634 -9.81 -23.64 -1.42
C VAL A 634 -9.17 -22.88 -2.58
N ALA A 635 -7.91 -22.46 -2.45
CA ALA A 635 -7.15 -21.84 -3.53
C ALA A 635 -6.59 -22.86 -4.55
N GLY A 636 -6.81 -24.16 -4.36
CA GLY A 636 -6.25 -25.20 -5.22
C GLY A 636 -4.72 -25.25 -5.19
N ARG A 637 -4.09 -24.85 -4.07
CA ARG A 637 -2.64 -24.82 -3.91
C ARG A 637 -2.14 -26.03 -3.14
N LYS A 638 -0.88 -26.41 -3.37
CA LYS A 638 -0.20 -27.47 -2.63
C LYS A 638 -0.29 -27.21 -1.13
N ILE A 639 -0.78 -28.21 -0.40
CA ILE A 639 -0.76 -28.26 1.07
C ILE A 639 0.69 -28.44 1.53
N ILE A 640 1.11 -27.64 2.51
CA ILE A 640 2.47 -27.67 3.08
C ILE A 640 2.41 -27.97 4.58
N PRO A 641 3.47 -28.56 5.15
CA PRO A 641 3.60 -28.69 6.60
C PRO A 641 3.83 -27.32 7.26
N TYR A 642 3.44 -27.20 8.52
CA TYR A 642 3.72 -26.02 9.34
C TYR A 642 4.64 -26.38 10.53
N PRO A 643 5.37 -25.42 11.11
CA PRO A 643 6.30 -25.70 12.20
C PRO A 643 5.60 -26.27 13.45
N GLU A 644 6.27 -27.20 14.14
CA GLU A 644 5.76 -27.85 15.37
C GLU A 644 5.44 -26.86 16.50
N GLN A 645 6.07 -25.67 16.49
CA GLN A 645 5.80 -24.62 17.46
C GLN A 645 4.37 -24.05 17.39
N VAL A 646 3.69 -24.20 16.25
CA VAL A 646 2.28 -23.80 16.05
C VAL A 646 1.35 -24.99 15.87
N VAL A 647 1.87 -26.11 15.36
CA VAL A 647 1.12 -27.37 15.24
C VAL A 647 1.19 -28.13 16.57
N ARG A 648 0.25 -27.86 17.48
CA ARG A 648 0.24 -28.47 18.83
C ARG A 648 -1.05 -29.23 19.07
N THR A 649 -1.30 -30.25 18.25
CA THR A 649 -2.55 -31.03 18.24
C THR A 649 -2.85 -31.71 19.58
N LYS A 650 -1.82 -32.06 20.36
CA LYS A 650 -1.92 -32.69 21.69
C LYS A 650 -1.92 -31.71 22.87
N ARG A 651 -2.02 -30.40 22.63
CA ARG A 651 -2.01 -29.37 23.69
C ARG A 651 -3.19 -29.54 24.65
N ASP A 652 -4.34 -29.87 24.09
CA ASP A 652 -5.60 -30.04 24.80
C ASP A 652 -6.02 -31.51 24.70
N THR A 653 -6.52 -32.07 25.80
CA THR A 653 -6.84 -33.50 25.93
C THR A 653 -8.22 -33.75 26.52
N THR A 654 -8.95 -32.70 26.88
CA THR A 654 -10.23 -32.80 27.58
C THR A 654 -11.11 -31.62 27.18
N GLU A 655 -12.40 -31.88 27.00
CA GLU A 655 -13.38 -30.85 26.72
C GLU A 655 -13.56 -29.90 27.92
N ILE A 656 -13.93 -28.65 27.64
CA ILE A 656 -14.23 -27.64 28.65
C ILE A 656 -15.47 -26.88 28.22
N LEU A 657 -16.62 -27.24 28.79
CA LEU A 657 -17.88 -26.52 28.56
C LEU A 657 -17.94 -25.25 29.42
N PHE A 658 -18.41 -24.14 28.85
CA PHE A 658 -18.42 -22.85 29.55
C PHE A 658 -19.71 -22.65 30.34
N THR A 659 -19.83 -23.37 31.47
CA THR A 659 -20.98 -23.28 32.38
C THR A 659 -21.16 -21.89 32.98
N ALA A 660 -22.35 -21.62 33.52
CA ALA A 660 -22.67 -20.35 34.18
C ALA A 660 -21.71 -20.04 35.36
N GLU A 661 -21.34 -21.06 36.14
CA GLU A 661 -20.40 -20.97 37.26
C GLU A 661 -19.01 -20.60 36.76
N ARG A 662 -18.56 -21.24 35.67
CA ARG A 662 -17.27 -20.92 35.05
C ARG A 662 -17.25 -19.50 34.52
N VAL A 663 -18.33 -19.01 33.90
CA VAL A 663 -18.44 -17.62 33.43
C VAL A 663 -18.42 -16.63 34.61
N LYS A 664 -19.08 -16.95 35.72
CA LYS A 664 -19.03 -16.14 36.95
C LYS A 664 -17.62 -16.07 37.53
N LEU A 665 -16.92 -17.21 37.59
CA LEU A 665 -15.52 -17.28 38.01
C LEU A 665 -14.61 -16.46 37.09
N GLU A 666 -14.79 -16.56 35.77
CA GLU A 666 -14.01 -15.80 34.79
C GLU A 666 -14.13 -14.29 35.02
N LYS A 667 -15.36 -13.79 35.26
CA LYS A 667 -15.60 -12.38 35.60
C LYS A 667 -14.86 -11.95 36.86
N GLN A 668 -14.88 -12.77 37.92
CA GLN A 668 -14.14 -12.48 39.16
C GLN A 668 -12.64 -12.43 38.93
N LEU A 669 -12.09 -13.32 38.10
CA LEU A 669 -10.66 -13.34 37.79
C LEU A 669 -10.23 -12.11 36.98
N PHE A 670 -11.07 -11.59 36.08
CA PHE A 670 -10.77 -10.35 35.36
C PHE A 670 -10.62 -9.14 36.29
N TRP A 671 -11.47 -9.02 37.31
CA TRP A 671 -11.31 -7.96 38.33
C TRP A 671 -9.98 -8.04 39.06
N LYS A 672 -9.48 -9.25 39.33
CA LYS A 672 -8.15 -9.43 39.95
C LYS A 672 -7.00 -8.99 39.05
N LEU A 673 -7.18 -8.90 37.72
CA LEU A 673 -6.11 -8.45 36.81
C LEU A 673 -5.83 -6.95 36.93
N VAL A 674 -6.76 -6.16 37.46
CA VAL A 674 -6.66 -4.70 37.59
C VAL A 674 -6.47 -4.24 39.04
N ASP A 675 -6.29 -5.17 39.97
CA ASP A 675 -6.04 -4.89 41.38
C ASP A 675 -4.59 -4.36 41.60
N ASN A 676 -4.20 -4.07 42.84
CA ASN A 676 -2.85 -3.66 43.22
C ASN A 676 -1.97 -4.82 43.71
N ASP A 677 -2.44 -6.08 43.65
CA ASP A 677 -1.70 -7.28 44.06
C ASP A 677 -1.06 -8.02 42.85
N PRO A 678 0.28 -7.93 42.65
CA PRO A 678 0.97 -8.65 41.57
C PRO A 678 0.81 -10.17 41.62
N ALA A 679 0.82 -10.78 42.82
CA ALA A 679 0.70 -12.23 42.96
C ALA A 679 -0.71 -12.70 42.56
N GLY A 680 -1.72 -11.97 43.01
CA GLY A 680 -3.12 -12.14 42.63
C GLY A 680 -3.35 -12.02 41.13
N LYS A 681 -2.77 -11.00 40.47
CA LYS A 681 -2.81 -10.85 39.01
C LYS A 681 -2.24 -12.06 38.28
N ILE A 682 -1.05 -12.51 38.68
CA ILE A 682 -0.38 -13.65 38.03
C ILE A 682 -1.19 -14.93 38.22
N ALA A 683 -1.71 -15.17 39.42
CA ALA A 683 -2.54 -16.34 39.71
C ALA A 683 -3.85 -16.30 38.91
N ALA A 684 -4.50 -15.14 38.84
CA ALA A 684 -5.73 -14.95 38.08
C ALA A 684 -5.51 -15.16 36.58
N LEU A 685 -4.43 -14.60 36.02
CA LEU A 685 -4.06 -14.79 34.61
C LEU A 685 -3.81 -16.27 34.30
N LYS A 686 -3.04 -16.98 35.13
CA LYS A 686 -2.81 -18.43 34.97
C LYS A 686 -4.13 -19.21 34.99
N LYS A 687 -5.04 -18.88 35.90
CA LYS A 687 -6.33 -19.56 36.01
C LYS A 687 -7.22 -19.29 34.79
N LEU A 688 -7.25 -18.06 34.28
CA LEU A 688 -7.97 -17.71 33.06
C LEU A 688 -7.48 -18.52 31.84
N ILE A 689 -6.17 -18.74 31.72
CA ILE A 689 -5.60 -19.57 30.64
C ILE A 689 -5.92 -21.06 30.82
N ALA A 690 -5.92 -21.56 32.05
CA ALA A 690 -6.38 -22.92 32.35
C ALA A 690 -7.85 -23.10 31.96
N LEU A 691 -8.70 -22.09 32.15
CA LEU A 691 -10.11 -22.04 31.72
C LEU A 691 -10.30 -21.77 30.23
N ARG A 692 -9.21 -21.75 29.43
CA ARG A 692 -9.20 -21.43 27.99
C ARG A 692 -9.96 -20.14 27.65
N SER A 693 -9.83 -19.14 28.51
CA SER A 693 -10.43 -17.82 28.32
C SER A 693 -9.87 -17.14 27.06
N ARG A 694 -10.69 -17.04 26.00
CA ARG A 694 -10.32 -16.27 24.80
C ARG A 694 -10.07 -14.78 25.10
N PRO A 695 -10.88 -14.08 25.93
CA PRO A 695 -10.60 -12.68 26.25
C PRO A 695 -9.32 -12.46 27.05
N ALA A 696 -8.88 -13.41 27.87
CA ALA A 696 -7.69 -13.25 28.71
C ALA A 696 -6.41 -12.92 27.94
N LEU A 697 -6.28 -13.36 26.68
CA LEU A 697 -5.14 -13.00 25.83
C LEU A 697 -5.10 -11.49 25.54
N ARG A 698 -6.25 -10.85 25.35
CA ARG A 698 -6.32 -9.38 25.18
C ARG A 698 -6.06 -8.64 26.48
N TRP A 699 -6.47 -9.18 27.63
CA TRP A 699 -6.14 -8.60 28.94
C TRP A 699 -4.64 -8.71 29.24
N ALA A 700 -4.00 -9.83 28.85
CA ALA A 700 -2.56 -10.00 28.98
C ALA A 700 -1.75 -8.92 28.23
N ILE A 701 -2.26 -8.39 27.11
CA ILE A 701 -1.62 -7.25 26.42
C ILE A 701 -1.57 -6.02 27.32
N GLY A 702 -2.64 -5.74 28.07
CA GLY A 702 -2.65 -4.65 29.05
C GLY A 702 -1.59 -4.85 30.13
N LEU A 703 -1.46 -6.08 30.63
CA LEU A 703 -0.50 -6.46 31.68
C LEU A 703 0.97 -6.38 31.25
N LEU A 704 1.29 -6.28 29.95
CA LEU A 704 2.65 -5.95 29.50
C LEU A 704 3.10 -4.54 29.94
N ARG A 705 2.15 -3.68 30.31
CA ARG A 705 2.38 -2.30 30.79
C ARG A 705 2.30 -2.18 32.31
N ASP A 706 2.16 -3.30 33.03
CA ASP A 706 2.07 -3.28 34.49
C ASP A 706 3.37 -2.75 35.11
N THR A 707 3.29 -2.14 36.29
CA THR A 707 4.45 -1.63 37.03
C THR A 707 5.33 -2.75 37.57
N ASP A 708 4.76 -3.92 37.88
CA ASP A 708 5.49 -5.08 38.38
C ASP A 708 6.10 -5.94 37.25
N LYS A 709 7.40 -6.22 37.34
CA LYS A 709 8.13 -6.99 36.31
C LYS A 709 7.66 -8.44 36.18
N ASN A 710 7.21 -9.07 37.25
CA ASN A 710 6.75 -10.46 37.25
C ASN A 710 5.37 -10.57 36.58
N VAL A 711 4.52 -9.56 36.74
CA VAL A 711 3.25 -9.45 36.00
C VAL A 711 3.53 -9.34 34.50
N ARG A 712 4.45 -8.45 34.10
CA ARG A 712 4.89 -8.32 32.69
C ARG A 712 5.42 -9.65 32.13
N PHE A 713 6.19 -10.41 32.90
CA PHE A 713 6.65 -11.75 32.46
C PHE A 713 5.52 -12.75 32.31
N ALA A 714 4.60 -12.81 33.26
CA ALA A 714 3.48 -13.73 33.21
C ALA A 714 2.63 -13.45 31.96
N ALA A 715 2.38 -12.17 31.67
CA ALA A 715 1.71 -11.72 30.46
C ALA A 715 2.45 -12.16 29.19
N ALA A 716 3.73 -11.83 29.06
CA ALA A 716 4.54 -12.19 27.89
C ALA A 716 4.60 -13.72 27.67
N LYS A 717 4.76 -14.49 28.75
CA LYS A 717 4.77 -15.96 28.72
C LYS A 717 3.44 -16.52 28.23
N VAL A 718 2.32 -16.00 28.70
CA VAL A 718 0.98 -16.43 28.30
C VAL A 718 0.71 -16.11 26.83
N LEU A 719 1.08 -14.91 26.38
CA LEU A 719 0.93 -14.48 24.99
C LEU A 719 1.76 -15.36 24.05
N ALA A 720 3.04 -15.55 24.34
CA ALA A 720 3.92 -16.44 23.56
C ALA A 720 3.44 -17.90 23.60
N GLY A 721 3.07 -18.40 24.77
CA GLY A 721 2.58 -19.77 24.94
C GLY A 721 1.24 -20.03 24.26
N SER A 722 0.45 -18.99 24.00
CA SER A 722 -0.82 -19.05 23.26
C SER A 722 -0.69 -18.66 21.79
N GLU A 723 0.54 -18.46 21.31
CA GLU A 723 0.84 -18.02 19.94
C GLU A 723 0.18 -16.68 19.59
N TYR A 724 -0.14 -15.80 20.55
CA TYR A 724 -0.93 -14.59 20.29
C TYR A 724 -0.10 -13.48 19.63
N THR A 725 0.16 -13.64 18.33
CA THR A 725 0.94 -12.72 17.48
C THR A 725 0.39 -11.28 17.40
N PRO A 726 -0.91 -10.97 17.63
CA PRO A 726 -1.33 -9.57 17.79
C PRO A 726 -0.56 -8.77 18.84
N ALA A 727 0.11 -9.41 19.81
CA ALA A 727 0.82 -8.75 20.89
C ALA A 727 2.29 -8.41 20.59
N ILE A 728 2.80 -8.69 19.38
CA ILE A 728 4.22 -8.49 19.03
C ILE A 728 4.65 -7.03 19.25
N ASP A 729 3.86 -6.06 18.77
CA ASP A 729 4.22 -4.64 18.88
C ASP A 729 4.16 -4.15 20.33
N ASP A 730 3.15 -4.56 21.09
CA ASP A 730 3.07 -4.28 22.54
C ASP A 730 4.28 -4.85 23.29
N LEU A 731 4.71 -6.05 22.92
CA LEU A 731 5.86 -6.70 23.55
C LEU A 731 7.20 -6.05 23.14
N LYS A 732 7.33 -5.52 21.92
CA LYS A 732 8.49 -4.68 21.52
C LYS A 732 8.59 -3.44 22.39
N VAL A 733 7.48 -2.74 22.62
CA VAL A 733 7.43 -1.58 23.51
C VAL A 733 7.81 -1.98 24.94
N ALA A 734 7.27 -3.10 25.45
CA ALA A 734 7.63 -3.60 26.77
C ALA A 734 9.13 -3.92 26.90
N VAL A 735 9.75 -4.55 25.90
CA VAL A 735 11.20 -4.80 25.86
C VAL A 735 11.99 -3.49 25.85
N GLN A 736 11.57 -2.52 25.04
CA GLN A 736 12.25 -1.23 24.90
C GLN A 736 12.24 -0.42 26.21
N LEU A 737 11.11 -0.43 26.92
CA LEU A 737 10.93 0.35 28.16
C LEU A 737 11.47 -0.36 29.41
N GLU A 738 11.72 -1.67 29.36
CA GLU A 738 12.16 -2.45 30.51
C GLU A 738 13.57 -2.04 30.96
N LYS A 739 13.70 -1.60 32.21
CA LYS A 739 14.99 -1.16 32.79
C LYS A 739 15.77 -2.32 33.40
N ASP A 740 15.09 -3.35 33.90
CA ASP A 740 15.72 -4.52 34.48
C ASP A 740 16.31 -5.42 33.38
N LYS A 741 17.61 -5.72 33.46
CA LYS A 741 18.34 -6.44 32.41
C LYS A 741 17.86 -7.88 32.24
N GLU A 742 17.61 -8.58 33.35
CA GLU A 742 17.10 -9.94 33.32
C GLU A 742 15.70 -9.96 32.70
N ALA A 743 14.89 -8.97 33.08
CA ALA A 743 13.56 -8.80 32.57
C ALA A 743 13.52 -8.57 31.07
N ARG A 744 14.36 -7.65 30.61
CA ARG A 744 14.48 -7.34 29.19
C ARG A 744 14.88 -8.58 28.38
N ASN A 745 15.82 -9.38 28.89
CA ASN A 745 16.25 -10.62 28.22
C ASN A 745 15.11 -11.64 28.10
N ARG A 746 14.34 -11.86 29.16
CA ARG A 746 13.20 -12.78 29.15
C ARG A 746 12.06 -12.32 28.24
N LEU A 747 11.72 -11.02 28.27
CA LEU A 747 10.73 -10.45 27.36
C LEU A 747 11.19 -10.58 25.90
N THR A 748 12.48 -10.35 25.63
CA THR A 748 13.08 -10.52 24.30
C THR A 748 12.99 -11.97 23.81
N GLU A 749 13.15 -12.96 24.69
CA GLU A 749 12.97 -14.37 24.33
C GLU A 749 11.53 -14.67 23.89
N TYR A 750 10.53 -14.19 24.64
CA TYR A 750 9.12 -14.35 24.27
C TYR A 750 8.76 -13.60 22.99
N LEU A 751 9.33 -12.41 22.78
CA LEU A 751 9.18 -11.65 21.54
C LEU A 751 9.70 -12.46 20.35
N LYS A 752 10.93 -12.98 20.43
CA LYS A 752 11.52 -13.82 19.39
C LYS A 752 10.67 -15.07 19.11
N LYS A 753 10.03 -15.65 20.13
CA LYS A 753 9.11 -16.80 19.93
C LYS A 753 7.89 -16.42 19.10
N LEU A 754 7.27 -15.27 19.37
CA LEU A 754 6.13 -14.79 18.59
C LEU A 754 6.53 -14.33 17.18
N GLU A 755 7.65 -13.61 17.05
CA GLU A 755 8.14 -13.14 15.76
C GLU A 755 8.46 -14.30 14.81
N LYS A 756 9.04 -15.40 15.31
CA LYS A 756 9.30 -16.62 14.52
C LYS A 756 8.06 -17.29 13.94
N ILE A 757 6.86 -16.97 14.43
CA ILE A 757 5.60 -17.50 13.89
C ILE A 757 5.21 -16.80 12.59
N VAL A 758 5.57 -15.52 12.43
CA VAL A 758 5.10 -14.64 11.33
C VAL A 758 6.24 -14.06 10.48
N GLN A 759 7.49 -14.18 10.91
CA GLN A 759 8.69 -13.96 10.08
C GLN A 759 8.92 -15.17 9.20
#